data_AF-A0A7C6ZLA1-F1
#
_entry.id   AF-A0A7C6ZLA1-F1
#
_cell.length_a   1.000
_cell.length_b   1.000
_cell.length_c   1.000
_cell.angle_alpha   90.00
_cell.angle_beta   90.00
_cell.angle_gamma   90.00
#
_symmetry.space_group_name_H-M   'P 1'
#
loop_
_entity.id
_entity.type
_entity.pdbx_description
1 polymer ?
#
loop_
_entity_poly.entity_id
_entity_poly.type
_entity_poly.pdbx_seq_one_letter_code
_entity_poly.pdbx_strand_id
1 'polypeptide(L)'
;MGEARQAHRTGAGMVPGKPRRIVISGYYGFGNLGDEAVLSAMVSHLREALPGAETVAISGDPGYTESTHKIRAVHRSKIRDVIRELDASSLLLSGGGGLLQDVTSSRSLLYYLAIIAAGLCLGKPVMVYAQGIGPVNGRLDRILTRFLLNRVDAITVRDEESIEALRSLGVTRPPIMLTADPVFGLVAGCDGNVGTGGSAGPGAPPRRETGDGPRVGIAPREWKGLKGYKQAIAAAAVRLMRDFGATIVFLPFHRGKDEATCREIMDLMQASITSGSYEGQPGRGEGLSSVHGKVICPAPSSPYEMFEEISGLDLMIGMRLHALIMAACCGVPLVPVSYDPKVDALARRLDVRKAGNVGTVTADAIYELASRVLAGAGGREHLASKTQSLALLARKSAEIAAQVVGRERPTRVDALGLPVDAVDMARATDRVRELAMRKGVAQVVTVNAEIAVASRRDPELLQVIRSADLVTADGAGVVWALDFLGSPVPERVAGYDLMLSVLEASRGWGIGVYLLGAAPGVAEAAKERLEARFPGLKFAGTHHGYFFNDPGGEKEVLDSLRSSGARIFFVALGAPRQEKWIARMRSRGLLPEGVYIGVGGALDVASGLKKRAPLWMQKAGLEWLYRLVTDPSRIGRALSLPRFVLWVVGMRFVRSFFRLFFNVLETKSCRVL
;
A
#
# COMPACT_ATOMS: atom_id res chain seq x y z
N MET A 1 -12.42 48.87 -10.44
CA MET A 1 -13.10 47.61 -10.80
C MET A 1 -12.30 46.93 -11.91
N GLY A 2 -11.16 46.28 -11.68
CA GLY A 2 -10.74 45.57 -10.47
C GLY A 2 -11.41 44.20 -10.42
N GLU A 3 -10.65 43.15 -10.76
CA GLU A 3 -10.96 41.72 -10.51
C GLU A 3 -12.02 41.02 -11.39
N ALA A 4 -11.64 40.54 -12.58
CA ALA A 4 -12.41 39.48 -13.28
C ALA A 4 -11.65 38.69 -14.38
N ARG A 5 -10.31 38.72 -14.47
CA ARG A 5 -9.59 38.07 -15.60
C ARG A 5 -8.36 37.23 -15.23
N GLN A 6 -8.33 36.64 -14.04
CA GLN A 6 -7.21 35.79 -13.62
C GLN A 6 -7.68 34.55 -12.85
N ALA A 7 -8.53 33.73 -13.47
CA ALA A 7 -8.90 32.42 -12.94
C ALA A 7 -9.25 31.45 -14.07
N HIS A 8 -8.31 31.10 -14.95
CA HIS A 8 -8.39 29.92 -15.83
C HIS A 8 -7.08 29.69 -16.59
N ARG A 9 -5.98 29.40 -15.86
CA ARG A 9 -4.76 28.76 -16.41
C ARG A 9 -4.04 27.93 -15.33
N THR A 10 -4.76 26.99 -14.73
CA THR A 10 -4.17 25.87 -13.97
C THR A 10 -4.80 24.59 -14.49
N GLY A 11 -4.44 24.25 -15.71
CA GLY A 11 -4.81 23.02 -16.39
C GLY A 11 -3.67 22.68 -17.33
N ALA A 12 -2.53 22.30 -16.76
CA ALA A 12 -1.53 21.58 -17.54
C ALA A 12 -2.24 20.33 -18.04
N GLY A 13 -2.49 20.30 -19.35
CA GLY A 13 -3.19 19.21 -20.03
C GLY A 13 -2.49 17.89 -19.76
N MET A 14 -3.05 17.15 -18.80
CA MET A 14 -2.77 15.75 -18.59
C MET A 14 -3.38 15.05 -19.81
N VAL A 15 -2.53 14.49 -20.68
CA VAL A 15 -2.97 13.53 -21.69
C VAL A 15 -3.85 12.49 -20.97
N PRO A 16 -5.05 12.14 -21.46
CA PRO A 16 -5.93 11.19 -20.78
C PRO A 16 -5.21 9.84 -20.72
N GLY A 17 -4.57 9.59 -19.58
CA GLY A 17 -3.90 8.34 -19.30
C GLY A 17 -4.93 7.21 -19.28
N LYS A 18 -4.52 6.03 -19.75
CA LYS A 18 -5.29 4.78 -19.63
C LYS A 18 -5.90 4.67 -18.22
N PRO A 19 -7.18 4.28 -18.07
CA PRO A 19 -7.84 4.22 -16.77
C PRO A 19 -7.02 3.40 -15.79
N ARG A 20 -6.75 3.97 -14.60
CA ARG A 20 -5.93 3.35 -13.57
C ARG A 20 -6.68 2.14 -13.01
N ARG A 21 -6.19 0.93 -13.28
CA ARG A 21 -6.82 -0.31 -12.83
C ARG A 21 -6.22 -0.78 -11.51
N ILE A 22 -7.06 -0.97 -10.50
CA ILE A 22 -6.67 -1.42 -9.16
C ILE A 22 -7.24 -2.81 -8.93
N VAL A 23 -6.39 -3.79 -8.68
CA VAL A 23 -6.81 -5.16 -8.36
C VAL A 23 -6.82 -5.35 -6.85
N ILE A 24 -7.92 -5.85 -6.31
CA ILE A 24 -8.11 -6.10 -4.87
C ILE A 24 -8.22 -7.60 -4.63
N SER A 25 -7.36 -8.12 -3.77
CA SER A 25 -7.37 -9.53 -3.33
C SER A 25 -7.94 -9.64 -1.92
N GLY A 26 -8.92 -10.51 -1.71
CA GLY A 26 -9.46 -10.78 -0.36
C GLY A 26 -10.43 -11.95 -0.31
N TYR A 27 -11.07 -12.14 0.84
CA TYR A 27 -12.06 -13.20 1.04
C TYR A 27 -13.47 -12.72 0.64
N TYR A 28 -13.63 -12.36 -0.63
CA TYR A 28 -14.88 -11.82 -1.17
C TYR A 28 -15.63 -12.88 -2.00
N GLY A 29 -16.96 -12.76 -2.08
CA GLY A 29 -17.81 -13.71 -2.80
C GLY A 29 -18.09 -15.01 -2.05
N PHE A 30 -17.95 -15.02 -0.71
CA PHE A 30 -18.16 -16.21 0.14
C PHE A 30 -19.38 -16.09 1.05
N GLY A 31 -20.18 -15.02 0.93
CA GLY A 31 -21.36 -14.80 1.76
C GLY A 31 -21.06 -14.40 3.22
N ASN A 32 -19.84 -13.90 3.49
CA ASN A 32 -19.50 -13.27 4.77
C ASN A 32 -19.68 -11.75 4.66
N LEU A 33 -20.80 -11.24 5.18
CA LEU A 33 -21.17 -9.83 5.11
C LEU A 33 -20.11 -8.89 5.69
N GLY A 34 -19.31 -9.38 6.65
CA GLY A 34 -18.19 -8.61 7.19
C GLY A 34 -17.09 -8.33 6.16
N ASP A 35 -16.67 -9.35 5.41
CA ASP A 35 -15.63 -9.19 4.39
C ASP A 35 -16.18 -8.45 3.16
N GLU A 36 -17.46 -8.62 2.83
CA GLU A 36 -18.14 -7.82 1.81
C GLU A 36 -18.18 -6.34 2.21
N ALA A 37 -18.46 -6.01 3.47
CA ALA A 37 -18.43 -4.63 3.95
C ALA A 37 -17.04 -3.99 3.84
N VAL A 38 -15.98 -4.76 4.12
CA VAL A 38 -14.60 -4.32 3.91
C VAL A 38 -14.37 -3.97 2.44
N LEU A 39 -14.83 -4.82 1.50
CA LEU A 39 -14.73 -4.53 0.07
C LEU A 39 -15.51 -3.27 -0.32
N SER A 40 -16.77 -3.12 0.11
CA SER A 40 -17.57 -1.92 -0.18
C SER A 40 -16.87 -0.66 0.32
N ALA A 41 -16.33 -0.70 1.54
CA ALA A 41 -15.61 0.42 2.13
C ALA A 41 -14.33 0.77 1.36
N MET A 42 -13.52 -0.24 1.02
CA MET A 42 -12.32 -0.05 0.20
C MET A 42 -12.67 0.58 -1.15
N VAL A 43 -13.71 0.08 -1.82
CA VAL A 43 -14.16 0.62 -3.10
C VAL A 43 -14.61 2.07 -2.97
N SER A 44 -15.37 2.41 -1.91
CA SER A 44 -15.80 3.78 -1.65
C SER A 44 -14.60 4.71 -1.44
N HIS A 45 -13.67 4.34 -0.56
CA HIS A 45 -12.49 5.16 -0.25
C HIS A 45 -11.57 5.31 -1.46
N LEU A 46 -11.43 4.28 -2.29
CA LEU A 46 -10.63 4.34 -3.52
C LEU A 46 -11.29 5.20 -4.58
N ARG A 47 -12.63 5.20 -4.72
CA ARG A 47 -13.34 6.11 -5.64
C ARG A 47 -13.14 7.57 -5.25
N GLU A 48 -13.12 7.86 -3.94
CA GLU A 48 -12.83 9.20 -3.40
C GLU A 48 -11.35 9.59 -3.64
N ALA A 49 -10.41 8.71 -3.31
CA ALA A 49 -8.97 9.01 -3.37
C ALA A 49 -8.39 8.96 -4.81
N LEU A 50 -8.99 8.17 -5.70
CA LEU A 50 -8.58 7.98 -7.10
C LEU A 50 -9.81 8.06 -8.04
N PRO A 51 -10.36 9.26 -8.28
CA PRO A 51 -11.49 9.42 -9.19
C PRO A 51 -11.17 8.87 -10.59
N GLY A 52 -12.06 8.04 -11.13
CA GLY A 52 -11.91 7.42 -12.46
C GLY A 52 -11.04 6.16 -12.50
N ALA A 53 -10.54 5.66 -11.37
CA ALA A 53 -9.89 4.35 -11.32
C ALA A 53 -10.91 3.21 -11.46
N GLU A 54 -10.57 2.20 -12.27
CA GLU A 54 -11.35 0.96 -12.39
C GLU A 54 -10.90 0.00 -11.29
N THR A 55 -11.81 -0.44 -10.44
CA THR A 55 -11.54 -1.43 -9.40
C THR A 55 -11.97 -2.83 -9.84
N VAL A 56 -11.11 -3.82 -9.62
CA VAL A 56 -11.36 -5.22 -9.95
C VAL A 56 -11.12 -6.09 -8.71
N ALA A 57 -12.10 -6.87 -8.29
CA ALA A 57 -11.95 -7.79 -7.15
C ALA A 57 -11.67 -9.23 -7.59
N ILE A 58 -10.77 -9.91 -6.88
CA ILE A 58 -10.61 -11.36 -6.96
C ILE A 58 -11.64 -11.98 -6.01
N SER A 59 -12.59 -12.75 -6.55
CA SER A 59 -13.78 -13.21 -5.82
C SER A 59 -14.00 -14.73 -5.92
N GLY A 60 -14.62 -15.31 -4.90
CA GLY A 60 -15.18 -16.67 -4.91
C GLY A 60 -16.47 -16.78 -5.74
N ASP A 61 -17.25 -15.71 -5.83
CA ASP A 61 -18.46 -15.60 -6.64
C ASP A 61 -18.49 -14.22 -7.31
N PRO A 62 -17.94 -14.10 -8.53
CA PRO A 62 -17.93 -12.84 -9.26
C PRO A 62 -19.33 -12.25 -9.46
N GLY A 63 -20.35 -13.05 -9.77
CA GLY A 63 -21.69 -12.52 -10.05
C GLY A 63 -22.30 -11.83 -8.83
N TYR A 64 -22.14 -12.43 -7.65
CA TYR A 64 -22.54 -11.81 -6.39
C TYR A 64 -21.72 -10.56 -6.08
N THR A 65 -20.39 -10.60 -6.27
CA THR A 65 -19.52 -9.44 -6.01
C THR A 65 -19.82 -8.25 -6.93
N GLU A 66 -20.03 -8.49 -8.23
CA GLU A 66 -20.32 -7.43 -9.20
C GLU A 66 -21.69 -6.77 -8.93
N SER A 67 -22.70 -7.58 -8.64
CA SER A 67 -24.05 -7.08 -8.33
C SER A 67 -24.10 -6.27 -7.04
N THR A 68 -23.36 -6.68 -6.01
CA THR A 68 -23.31 -6.02 -4.69
C THR A 68 -22.49 -4.73 -4.70
N HIS A 69 -21.28 -4.77 -5.26
CA HIS A 69 -20.29 -3.67 -5.12
C HIS A 69 -20.22 -2.75 -6.35
N LYS A 70 -20.87 -3.12 -7.45
CA LYS A 70 -20.83 -2.38 -8.73
C LYS A 70 -19.40 -2.15 -9.23
N ILE A 71 -18.57 -3.19 -9.13
CA ILE A 71 -17.20 -3.25 -9.65
C ILE A 71 -17.06 -4.51 -10.48
N ARG A 72 -15.98 -4.62 -11.25
CA ARG A 72 -15.68 -5.84 -11.99
C ARG A 72 -15.10 -6.91 -11.05
N ALA A 73 -15.38 -8.19 -11.30
CA ALA A 73 -14.80 -9.27 -10.52
C ALA A 73 -14.29 -10.43 -11.38
N VAL A 74 -13.24 -11.11 -10.90
CA VAL A 74 -12.69 -12.31 -11.52
C VAL A 74 -12.68 -13.48 -10.55
N HIS A 75 -13.00 -14.67 -11.05
CA HIS A 75 -13.07 -15.85 -10.19
C HIS A 75 -11.67 -16.27 -9.74
N ARG A 76 -11.47 -16.45 -8.43
CA ARG A 76 -10.18 -16.79 -7.80
C ARG A 76 -9.47 -18.03 -8.33
N SER A 77 -10.22 -19.01 -8.84
CA SER A 77 -9.64 -20.24 -9.42
C SER A 77 -9.17 -20.07 -10.86
N LYS A 78 -9.61 -19.02 -11.57
CA LYS A 78 -9.20 -18.73 -12.95
C LYS A 78 -7.87 -17.98 -12.96
N ILE A 79 -6.79 -18.69 -12.62
CA ILE A 79 -5.44 -18.11 -12.43
C ILE A 79 -5.00 -17.29 -13.65
N ARG A 80 -5.28 -17.74 -14.88
CA ARG A 80 -4.95 -16.99 -16.11
C ARG A 80 -5.61 -15.62 -16.17
N ASP A 81 -6.88 -15.53 -15.77
CA ASP A 81 -7.62 -14.27 -15.75
C ASP A 81 -7.12 -13.37 -14.62
N VAL A 82 -6.83 -13.94 -13.44
CA VAL A 82 -6.21 -13.20 -12.33
C VAL A 82 -4.87 -12.58 -12.75
N ILE A 83 -3.98 -13.35 -13.39
CA ILE A 83 -2.69 -12.85 -13.88
C ILE A 83 -2.89 -11.78 -14.96
N ARG A 84 -3.87 -11.93 -15.86
CA ARG A 84 -4.20 -10.91 -16.87
C ARG A 84 -4.66 -9.60 -16.23
N GLU A 85 -5.51 -9.66 -15.21
CA GLU A 85 -5.94 -8.46 -14.49
C GLU A 85 -4.80 -7.82 -13.70
N LEU A 86 -3.95 -8.62 -13.06
CA LEU A 86 -2.74 -8.13 -12.39
C LEU A 86 -1.78 -7.45 -13.37
N ASP A 87 -1.53 -8.03 -14.54
CA ASP A 87 -0.65 -7.45 -15.55
C ASP A 87 -1.21 -6.14 -16.14
N ALA A 88 -2.53 -6.03 -16.25
CA ALA A 88 -3.19 -4.80 -16.67
C ALA A 88 -3.28 -3.75 -15.55
N SER A 89 -3.00 -4.11 -14.29
CA SER A 89 -3.17 -3.24 -13.13
C SER A 89 -2.05 -2.22 -12.96
N SER A 90 -2.39 -1.09 -12.36
CA SER A 90 -1.45 -0.09 -11.84
C SER A 90 -1.12 -0.29 -10.35
N LEU A 91 -1.91 -1.09 -9.63
CA LEU A 91 -1.70 -1.42 -8.22
C LEU A 91 -2.43 -2.72 -7.85
N LEU A 92 -1.76 -3.56 -7.09
CA LEU A 92 -2.35 -4.67 -6.35
C LEU A 92 -2.53 -4.29 -4.87
N LEU A 93 -3.78 -4.36 -4.41
CA LEU A 93 -4.13 -4.28 -3.00
C LEU A 93 -4.35 -5.69 -2.43
N SER A 94 -3.50 -6.10 -1.49
CA SER A 94 -3.84 -7.18 -0.56
C SER A 94 -4.83 -6.60 0.45
N GLY A 95 -6.11 -6.88 0.23
CA GLY A 95 -7.23 -6.25 0.91
C GLY A 95 -7.28 -6.51 2.42
N GLY A 96 -8.18 -5.77 3.07
CA GLY A 96 -8.36 -5.79 4.52
C GLY A 96 -8.89 -7.11 5.07
N GLY A 97 -9.21 -7.12 6.37
CA GLY A 97 -9.59 -8.34 7.08
C GLY A 97 -8.39 -9.11 7.61
N GLY A 98 -8.60 -10.37 8.02
CA GLY A 98 -7.58 -11.20 8.67
C GLY A 98 -6.92 -12.22 7.73
N LEU A 99 -6.43 -11.81 6.55
CA LEU A 99 -6.02 -12.77 5.52
C LEU A 99 -4.63 -13.38 5.74
N LEU A 100 -3.71 -12.64 6.38
CA LEU A 100 -2.33 -13.08 6.63
C LEU A 100 -2.20 -13.72 8.02
N GLN A 101 -2.81 -14.89 8.20
CA GLN A 101 -2.75 -15.71 9.41
C GLN A 101 -2.81 -17.20 9.04
N ASP A 102 -2.19 -18.08 9.83
CA ASP A 102 -2.18 -19.53 9.58
C ASP A 102 -3.14 -20.34 10.47
N VAL A 103 -3.79 -19.69 11.46
CA VAL A 103 -4.74 -20.33 12.39
C VAL A 103 -5.97 -20.89 11.68
N THR A 104 -6.48 -20.19 10.67
CA THR A 104 -7.64 -20.64 9.90
C THR A 104 -7.26 -21.70 8.87
N SER A 105 -6.11 -21.54 8.20
CA SER A 105 -5.52 -22.52 7.28
C SER A 105 -4.20 -22.00 6.70
N SER A 106 -3.10 -22.75 6.79
CA SER A 106 -1.86 -22.43 6.06
C SER A 106 -2.07 -22.37 4.54
N ARG A 107 -3.00 -23.14 3.97
CA ARG A 107 -3.32 -23.08 2.52
C ARG A 107 -3.89 -21.72 2.12
N SER A 108 -4.69 -21.12 3.00
CA SER A 108 -5.25 -19.79 2.76
C SER A 108 -4.17 -18.72 2.78
N LEU A 109 -3.24 -18.79 3.74
CA LEU A 109 -2.10 -17.88 3.80
C LEU A 109 -1.24 -17.98 2.53
N LEU A 110 -0.87 -19.21 2.12
CA LEU A 110 -0.07 -19.42 0.91
C LEU A 110 -0.76 -18.90 -0.36
N TYR A 111 -2.08 -19.00 -0.47
CA TYR A 111 -2.83 -18.44 -1.60
C TYR A 111 -2.65 -16.91 -1.69
N TYR A 112 -2.84 -16.18 -0.60
CA TYR A 112 -2.68 -14.71 -0.60
C TYR A 112 -1.23 -14.29 -0.81
N LEU A 113 -0.27 -15.02 -0.22
CA LEU A 113 1.16 -14.79 -0.48
C LEU A 113 1.52 -15.05 -1.94
N ALA A 114 0.91 -16.03 -2.60
CA ALA A 114 1.12 -16.28 -4.02
C ALA A 114 0.60 -15.14 -4.91
N ILE A 115 -0.52 -14.50 -4.57
CA ILE A 115 -1.01 -13.32 -5.29
C ILE A 115 -0.07 -12.13 -5.10
N ILE A 116 0.40 -11.89 -3.87
CA ILE A 116 1.41 -10.85 -3.59
C ILE A 116 2.68 -11.12 -4.39
N ALA A 117 3.16 -12.37 -4.41
CA ALA A 117 4.33 -12.76 -5.18
C ALA A 117 4.11 -12.54 -6.69
N ALA A 118 2.94 -12.89 -7.23
CA ALA A 118 2.60 -12.65 -8.63
C ALA A 118 2.63 -11.16 -8.99
N GLY A 119 2.05 -10.29 -8.15
CA GLY A 119 2.12 -8.84 -8.33
C GLY A 119 3.56 -8.32 -8.36
N LEU A 120 4.39 -8.76 -7.41
CA LEU A 120 5.81 -8.39 -7.35
C LEU A 120 6.60 -8.90 -8.57
N CYS A 121 6.34 -10.13 -9.03
CA CYS A 121 6.99 -10.71 -10.21
C CYS A 121 6.61 -9.98 -11.52
N LEU A 122 5.38 -9.47 -11.60
CA LEU A 122 4.90 -8.65 -12.72
C LEU A 122 5.35 -7.18 -12.63
N GLY A 123 6.19 -6.85 -11.64
CA GLY A 123 6.68 -5.49 -11.42
C GLY A 123 5.59 -4.49 -11.00
N LYS A 124 4.44 -4.99 -10.51
CA LYS A 124 3.33 -4.13 -10.08
C LYS A 124 3.59 -3.59 -8.69
N PRO A 125 3.24 -2.31 -8.42
CA PRO A 125 3.16 -1.83 -7.06
C PRO A 125 2.23 -2.72 -6.24
N VAL A 126 2.65 -3.09 -5.03
CA VAL A 126 1.84 -3.93 -4.13
C VAL A 126 1.69 -3.22 -2.78
N MET A 127 0.47 -3.18 -2.25
CA MET A 127 0.19 -2.62 -0.94
C MET A 127 -0.64 -3.58 -0.09
N VAL A 128 -0.26 -3.71 1.18
CA VAL A 128 -1.11 -4.32 2.20
C VAL A 128 -2.06 -3.27 2.76
N TYR A 129 -3.37 -3.50 2.66
CA TYR A 129 -4.41 -2.51 2.93
C TYR A 129 -5.17 -2.83 4.22
N ALA A 130 -5.01 -2.00 5.25
CA ALA A 130 -5.73 -2.04 6.54
C ALA A 130 -5.95 -3.45 7.11
N GLN A 131 -4.93 -4.30 7.04
CA GLN A 131 -5.08 -5.72 7.31
C GLN A 131 -4.81 -6.05 8.78
N GLY A 132 -5.56 -7.02 9.32
CA GLY A 132 -5.23 -7.69 10.58
C GLY A 132 -4.26 -8.84 10.30
N ILE A 133 -3.12 -8.87 10.98
CA ILE A 133 -2.02 -9.81 10.70
C ILE A 133 -1.77 -10.70 11.90
N GLY A 134 -1.70 -12.00 11.63
CA GLY A 134 -1.26 -13.01 12.58
C GLY A 134 -2.36 -13.69 13.39
N PRO A 135 -1.97 -14.68 14.22
CA PRO A 135 -0.60 -15.19 14.31
C PRO A 135 -0.19 -16.00 13.06
N VAL A 136 1.13 -16.02 12.79
CA VAL A 136 1.79 -16.83 11.76
C VAL A 136 2.86 -17.65 12.46
N ASN A 137 2.56 -18.93 12.68
CA ASN A 137 3.32 -19.85 13.51
C ASN A 137 4.27 -20.72 12.68
N GLY A 138 3.85 -21.14 11.47
CA GLY A 138 4.63 -22.03 10.60
C GLY A 138 5.99 -21.44 10.21
N ARG A 139 7.08 -22.21 10.34
CA ARG A 139 8.43 -21.71 10.02
C ARG A 139 8.57 -21.21 8.59
N LEU A 140 8.05 -21.98 7.62
CA LEU A 140 8.06 -21.60 6.20
C LEU A 140 7.14 -20.40 5.94
N ASP A 141 5.95 -20.40 6.53
CA ASP A 141 4.97 -19.32 6.43
C ASP A 141 5.55 -17.99 6.92
N ARG A 142 6.30 -18.01 8.04
CA ARG A 142 7.02 -16.86 8.59
C ARG A 142 8.11 -16.35 7.65
N ILE A 143 8.94 -17.24 7.09
CA ILE A 143 10.01 -16.87 6.17
C ILE A 143 9.43 -16.23 4.91
N LEU A 144 8.41 -16.85 4.32
CA LEU A 144 7.78 -16.37 3.08
C LEU A 144 7.08 -15.03 3.30
N THR A 145 6.31 -14.91 4.38
CA THR A 145 5.63 -13.66 4.76
C THR A 145 6.66 -12.53 4.96
N ARG A 146 7.72 -12.77 5.73
CA ARG A 146 8.81 -11.81 5.92
C ARG A 146 9.45 -11.41 4.59
N PHE A 147 9.74 -12.37 3.73
CA PHE A 147 10.43 -12.14 2.47
C PHE A 147 9.60 -11.25 1.53
N LEU A 148 8.31 -11.56 1.36
CA LEU A 148 7.42 -10.85 0.46
C LEU A 148 7.03 -9.47 1.00
N LEU A 149 6.64 -9.39 2.27
CA LEU A 149 6.23 -8.12 2.88
C LEU A 149 7.37 -7.10 2.95
N ASN A 150 8.64 -7.53 3.04
CA ASN A 150 9.78 -6.61 2.95
C ASN A 150 10.03 -6.02 1.54
N ARG A 151 9.22 -6.39 0.54
CA ARG A 151 9.34 -5.99 -0.87
C ARG A 151 8.14 -5.22 -1.40
N VAL A 152 7.04 -5.16 -0.66
CA VAL A 152 5.86 -4.38 -1.04
C VAL A 152 6.13 -2.87 -0.91
N ASP A 153 5.28 -2.04 -1.50
CA ASP A 153 5.44 -0.58 -1.56
C ASP A 153 4.90 0.14 -0.34
N ALA A 154 3.82 -0.37 0.25
CA ALA A 154 3.22 0.16 1.47
C ALA A 154 2.57 -0.94 2.31
N ILE A 155 2.58 -0.75 3.63
CA ILE A 155 1.89 -1.63 4.58
C ILE A 155 1.07 -0.76 5.51
N THR A 156 -0.25 -0.96 5.48
CA THR A 156 -1.20 -0.40 6.43
C THR A 156 -1.86 -1.53 7.20
N VAL A 157 -1.94 -1.38 8.52
CA VAL A 157 -2.59 -2.34 9.42
C VAL A 157 -3.66 -1.63 10.23
N ARG A 158 -4.69 -2.37 10.65
CA ARG A 158 -5.84 -1.78 11.33
C ARG A 158 -5.74 -1.78 12.85
N ASP A 159 -4.80 -2.52 13.44
CA ASP A 159 -4.64 -2.70 14.89
C ASP A 159 -3.17 -2.81 15.30
N GLU A 160 -2.86 -2.45 16.54
CA GLU A 160 -1.52 -2.44 17.12
C GLU A 160 -0.93 -3.86 17.22
N GLU A 161 -1.76 -4.86 17.52
CA GLU A 161 -1.33 -6.26 17.59
C GLU A 161 -0.74 -6.73 16.25
N SER A 162 -1.29 -6.27 15.12
CA SER A 162 -0.76 -6.53 13.78
C SER A 162 0.62 -5.91 13.54
N ILE A 163 0.91 -4.75 14.14
CA ILE A 163 2.24 -4.12 14.07
C ILE A 163 3.25 -5.00 14.81
N GLU A 164 2.90 -5.46 16.01
CA GLU A 164 3.74 -6.33 16.82
C GLU A 164 4.00 -7.65 16.11
N ALA A 165 2.96 -8.24 15.51
CA ALA A 165 3.08 -9.45 14.70
C ALA A 165 4.06 -9.25 13.53
N LEU A 166 3.93 -8.18 12.75
CA LEU A 166 4.85 -7.86 11.65
C LEU A 166 6.30 -7.61 12.11
N ARG A 167 6.48 -6.90 13.23
CA ARG A 167 7.80 -6.67 13.83
C ARG A 167 8.43 -7.98 14.28
N SER A 168 7.67 -8.86 14.92
CA SER A 168 8.13 -10.19 15.34
C SER A 168 8.51 -11.10 14.15
N LEU A 169 7.92 -10.87 12.98
CA LEU A 169 8.26 -11.56 11.73
C LEU A 169 9.52 -10.98 11.06
N GLY A 170 10.03 -9.83 11.52
CA GLY A 170 11.18 -9.16 10.91
C GLY A 170 10.84 -8.37 9.64
N VAL A 171 9.62 -7.84 9.56
CA VAL A 171 9.23 -6.86 8.53
C VAL A 171 9.68 -5.48 8.97
N THR A 172 10.67 -4.92 8.29
CA THR A 172 11.31 -3.64 8.65
C THR A 172 11.08 -2.54 7.62
N ARG A 173 10.63 -2.91 6.41
CA ARG A 173 10.29 -1.99 5.33
C ARG A 173 9.12 -2.58 4.51
N PRO A 174 8.30 -1.75 3.85
CA PRO A 174 8.18 -0.30 4.04
C PRO A 174 7.70 0.03 5.47
N PRO A 175 7.71 1.31 5.90
CA PRO A 175 7.19 1.68 7.21
C PRO A 175 5.76 1.16 7.40
N ILE A 176 5.51 0.50 8.53
CA ILE A 176 4.20 -0.05 8.89
C ILE A 176 3.36 1.12 9.43
N MET A 177 2.23 1.39 8.79
CA MET A 177 1.35 2.50 9.15
C MET A 177 0.10 1.96 9.85
N LEU A 178 -0.17 2.47 11.04
CA LEU A 178 -1.40 2.16 11.76
C LEU A 178 -2.56 2.99 11.19
N THR A 179 -3.66 2.32 10.91
CA THR A 179 -4.90 2.90 10.37
C THR A 179 -6.09 2.35 11.17
N ALA A 180 -7.26 2.30 10.55
CA ALA A 180 -8.44 1.65 11.12
C ALA A 180 -9.05 0.68 10.10
N ASP A 181 -9.98 -0.14 10.57
CA ASP A 181 -10.73 -1.03 9.68
C ASP A 181 -11.48 -0.19 8.63
N PRO A 182 -11.45 -0.56 7.34
CA PRO A 182 -12.09 0.22 6.28
C PRO A 182 -13.58 0.48 6.54
N VAL A 183 -14.29 -0.45 7.19
CA VAL A 183 -15.73 -0.34 7.44
C VAL A 183 -16.11 0.92 8.22
N PHE A 184 -15.22 1.44 9.08
CA PHE A 184 -15.47 2.69 9.81
C PHE A 184 -15.74 3.89 8.89
N GLY A 185 -15.19 3.90 7.68
CA GLY A 185 -15.38 4.99 6.74
C GLY A 185 -16.50 4.76 5.72
N LEU A 186 -17.30 3.70 5.82
CA LEU A 186 -18.36 3.42 4.84
C LEU A 186 -19.61 4.29 5.05
N VAL A 187 -19.96 4.61 6.30
CA VAL A 187 -21.20 5.37 6.64
C VAL A 187 -20.99 6.89 6.63
N ALA A 188 -19.76 7.36 6.81
CA ALA A 188 -19.43 8.79 6.78
C ALA A 188 -19.49 9.42 5.36
N GLY A 189 -19.93 8.67 4.36
CA GLY A 189 -20.21 9.13 2.99
C GLY A 189 -21.71 9.15 2.65
N CYS A 190 -22.59 8.83 3.60
CA CYS A 190 -24.04 8.79 3.42
C CYS A 190 -24.68 10.19 3.51
N ASP A 191 -24.12 11.20 2.85
CA ASP A 191 -24.69 12.55 2.78
C ASP A 191 -25.57 12.78 1.54
N GLY A 192 -26.16 11.75 0.92
CA GLY A 192 -27.13 12.07 -0.14
C GLY A 192 -27.81 11.04 -1.02
N ASN A 193 -27.76 9.71 -0.79
CA ASN A 193 -28.54 8.83 -1.69
C ASN A 193 -28.94 7.43 -1.19
N VAL A 194 -28.99 7.20 0.12
CA VAL A 194 -29.85 6.13 0.65
C VAL A 194 -31.19 6.78 0.92
N GLY A 195 -32.26 6.19 0.37
CA GLY A 195 -33.57 6.77 0.22
C GLY A 195 -34.02 7.61 1.42
N THR A 196 -34.48 8.81 1.13
CA THR A 196 -35.20 9.71 2.03
C THR A 196 -36.35 8.96 2.70
N GLY A 197 -36.08 8.47 3.90
CA GLY A 197 -37.02 7.80 4.78
C GLY A 197 -36.56 7.95 6.23
N GLY A 198 -36.42 9.20 6.69
CA GLY A 198 -36.21 9.51 8.11
C GLY A 198 -34.86 10.13 8.43
N SER A 199 -34.84 11.46 8.48
CA SER A 199 -33.75 12.28 9.01
C SER A 199 -33.42 11.93 10.48
N ALA A 200 -32.23 11.41 10.70
CA ALA A 200 -31.56 11.40 11.99
C ALA A 200 -30.05 11.37 11.72
N GLY A 201 -29.35 12.46 12.01
CA GLY A 201 -27.89 12.49 11.94
C GLY A 201 -27.26 11.46 12.90
N PRO A 202 -25.96 11.16 12.76
CA PRO A 202 -25.26 10.23 13.63
C PRO A 202 -25.44 10.64 15.10
N GLY A 203 -26.14 9.82 15.89
CA GLY A 203 -26.40 10.05 17.32
C GLY A 203 -27.86 10.27 17.72
N ALA A 204 -28.78 10.51 16.79
CA ALA A 204 -30.20 10.63 17.13
C ALA A 204 -30.84 9.24 17.40
N PRO A 205 -31.69 9.10 18.44
CA PRO A 205 -32.40 7.86 18.68
C PRO A 205 -33.33 7.50 17.52
N PRO A 206 -33.53 6.21 17.22
CA PRO A 206 -34.48 5.79 16.19
C PRO A 206 -35.86 6.38 16.49
N ARG A 207 -36.51 6.98 15.48
CA ARG A 207 -37.88 7.50 15.63
C ARG A 207 -38.80 6.31 15.91
N ARG A 208 -39.43 6.31 17.10
CA ARG A 208 -40.39 5.26 17.50
C ARG A 208 -41.82 5.78 17.45
N GLU A 209 -42.75 4.89 17.14
CA GLU A 209 -44.13 5.06 17.56
C GLU A 209 -44.19 4.92 19.08
N THR A 210 -44.99 5.77 19.74
CA THR A 210 -45.15 5.77 21.20
C THR A 210 -45.70 4.42 21.68
N GLY A 211 -44.87 3.61 22.33
CA GLY A 211 -45.27 2.35 22.98
C GLY A 211 -44.37 1.14 22.72
N ASP A 212 -43.52 1.15 21.69
CA ASP A 212 -42.64 0.01 21.38
C ASP A 212 -41.34 0.02 22.22
N GLY A 213 -41.04 -1.11 22.87
CA GLY A 213 -39.83 -1.34 23.65
C GLY A 213 -38.53 -1.33 22.81
N PRO A 214 -37.34 -1.39 23.43
CA PRO A 214 -36.07 -1.24 22.72
C PRO A 214 -35.78 -2.42 21.77
N ARG A 215 -35.15 -2.13 20.62
CA ARG A 215 -34.69 -3.14 19.66
C ARG A 215 -33.25 -3.55 19.98
N VAL A 216 -33.05 -4.80 20.37
CA VAL A 216 -31.75 -5.36 20.75
C VAL A 216 -31.26 -6.32 19.67
N GLY A 217 -30.20 -5.93 18.98
CA GLY A 217 -29.54 -6.78 17.99
C GLY A 217 -28.64 -7.82 18.66
N ILE A 218 -28.65 -9.05 18.15
CA ILE A 218 -27.78 -10.13 18.60
C ILE A 218 -27.06 -10.73 17.39
N ALA A 219 -25.73 -10.65 17.36
CA ALA A 219 -24.89 -11.19 16.29
C ALA A 219 -23.96 -12.30 16.80
N PRO A 220 -24.47 -13.54 16.96
CA PRO A 220 -23.71 -14.66 17.50
C PRO A 220 -22.79 -15.28 16.44
N ARG A 221 -21.88 -16.15 16.87
CA ARG A 221 -21.02 -16.94 15.99
C ARG A 221 -20.72 -18.29 16.61
N GLU A 222 -20.81 -19.35 15.81
CA GLU A 222 -20.36 -20.68 16.23
C GLU A 222 -18.87 -20.69 16.61
N TRP A 223 -18.55 -21.22 17.80
CA TRP A 223 -17.19 -21.21 18.32
C TRP A 223 -16.81 -22.51 19.05
N LYS A 224 -15.96 -23.31 18.39
CA LYS A 224 -15.26 -24.50 18.94
C LYS A 224 -16.17 -25.48 19.71
N GLY A 225 -17.45 -25.58 19.35
CA GLY A 225 -18.42 -26.49 20.00
C GLY A 225 -18.82 -26.09 21.42
N LEU A 226 -18.43 -24.90 21.91
CA LEU A 226 -18.88 -24.40 23.20
C LEU A 226 -20.38 -24.06 23.14
N LYS A 227 -21.15 -24.51 24.12
CA LYS A 227 -22.60 -24.26 24.18
C LYS A 227 -23.01 -23.26 25.28
N GLY A 228 -22.19 -23.07 26.31
CA GLY A 228 -22.54 -22.24 27.47
C GLY A 228 -22.88 -20.79 27.13
N TYR A 229 -22.16 -20.18 26.18
CA TYR A 229 -22.46 -18.81 25.77
C TYR A 229 -23.82 -18.67 25.07
N LYS A 230 -24.28 -19.70 24.33
CA LYS A 230 -25.59 -19.69 23.66
C LYS A 230 -26.71 -19.63 24.69
N GLN A 231 -26.57 -20.41 25.76
CA GLN A 231 -27.48 -20.41 26.91
C GLN A 231 -27.45 -19.06 27.64
N ALA A 232 -26.25 -18.50 27.87
CA ALA A 232 -26.09 -17.19 28.50
C ALA A 232 -26.77 -16.06 27.69
N ILE A 233 -26.56 -16.05 26.36
CA ILE A 233 -27.21 -15.08 25.46
C ILE A 233 -28.73 -15.26 25.46
N ALA A 234 -29.22 -16.50 25.32
CA ALA A 234 -30.65 -16.79 25.34
C ALA A 234 -31.32 -16.30 26.64
N ALA A 235 -30.75 -16.67 27.79
CA ALA A 235 -31.25 -16.26 29.10
C ALA A 235 -31.24 -14.74 29.29
N ALA A 236 -30.17 -14.05 28.88
CA ALA A 236 -30.11 -12.60 28.95
C ALA A 236 -31.15 -11.94 28.02
N ALA A 237 -31.33 -12.46 26.80
CA ALA A 237 -32.32 -11.96 25.85
C ALA A 237 -33.75 -12.10 26.38
N VAL A 238 -34.11 -13.26 26.95
CA VAL A 238 -35.43 -13.47 27.58
C VAL A 238 -35.68 -12.48 28.73
N ARG A 239 -34.66 -12.22 29.56
CA ARG A 239 -34.76 -11.22 30.63
C ARG A 239 -34.96 -9.81 30.09
N LEU A 240 -34.24 -9.41 29.04
CA LEU A 240 -34.43 -8.11 28.40
C LEU A 240 -35.84 -7.97 27.78
N MET A 241 -36.38 -9.04 27.18
CA MET A 241 -37.76 -9.05 26.69
C MET A 241 -38.76 -8.83 27.82
N ARG A 242 -38.58 -9.51 28.96
CA ARG A 242 -39.46 -9.40 30.13
C ARG A 242 -39.37 -8.04 30.82
N ASP A 243 -38.15 -7.57 31.06
CA ASP A 243 -37.88 -6.42 31.94
C ASP A 243 -38.00 -5.07 31.20
N PHE A 244 -37.71 -5.05 29.90
CA PHE A 244 -37.73 -3.83 29.06
C PHE A 244 -38.75 -3.86 27.92
N GLY A 245 -39.48 -4.97 27.71
CA GLY A 245 -40.33 -5.13 26.52
C GLY A 245 -39.50 -5.20 25.22
N ALA A 246 -38.25 -5.66 25.29
CA ALA A 246 -37.32 -5.59 24.18
C ALA A 246 -37.73 -6.47 22.99
N THR A 247 -37.52 -5.95 21.78
CA THR A 247 -37.60 -6.70 20.51
C THR A 247 -36.22 -7.26 20.19
N ILE A 248 -36.09 -8.59 20.05
CA ILE A 248 -34.80 -9.23 19.78
C ILE A 248 -34.61 -9.41 18.27
N VAL A 249 -33.50 -8.90 17.73
CA VAL A 249 -33.19 -8.98 16.30
C VAL A 249 -31.91 -9.79 16.10
N PHE A 250 -32.01 -11.00 15.54
CA PHE A 250 -30.86 -11.85 15.25
C PHE A 250 -30.23 -11.47 13.91
N LEU A 251 -28.93 -11.19 13.92
CA LEU A 251 -28.21 -10.66 12.75
C LEU A 251 -27.11 -11.64 12.31
N PRO A 252 -27.40 -12.57 11.39
CA PRO A 252 -26.41 -13.52 10.89
C PRO A 252 -25.46 -12.85 9.89
N PHE A 253 -24.15 -12.83 10.20
CA PHE A 253 -23.13 -12.21 9.32
C PHE A 253 -22.56 -13.19 8.28
N HIS A 254 -22.76 -14.49 8.47
CA HIS A 254 -22.34 -15.52 7.54
C HIS A 254 -23.52 -16.43 7.21
N ARG A 255 -23.93 -16.43 5.94
CA ARG A 255 -25.02 -17.28 5.45
C ARG A 255 -24.79 -18.75 5.77
N GLY A 256 -25.84 -19.45 6.18
CA GLY A 256 -25.82 -20.86 6.60
C GLY A 256 -25.20 -21.13 7.98
N LYS A 257 -24.03 -20.55 8.30
CA LYS A 257 -23.32 -20.83 9.57
C LYS A 257 -23.93 -20.08 10.76
N ASP A 258 -24.02 -18.75 10.66
CA ASP A 258 -24.53 -17.95 11.78
C ASP A 258 -26.05 -18.13 11.92
N GLU A 259 -26.77 -18.36 10.82
CA GLU A 259 -28.20 -18.68 10.83
C GLU A 259 -28.53 -19.93 11.65
N ALA A 260 -27.67 -20.95 11.61
CA ALA A 260 -27.82 -22.12 12.46
C ALA A 260 -27.65 -21.76 13.94
N THR A 261 -26.62 -20.99 14.28
CA THR A 261 -26.40 -20.52 15.66
C THR A 261 -27.55 -19.62 16.15
N CYS A 262 -28.08 -18.73 15.31
CA CYS A 262 -29.24 -17.92 15.65
C CYS A 262 -30.46 -18.80 15.97
N ARG A 263 -30.74 -19.82 15.14
CA ARG A 263 -31.83 -20.78 15.37
C ARG A 263 -31.69 -21.52 16.69
N GLU A 264 -30.49 -22.03 16.99
CA GLU A 264 -30.25 -22.72 18.27
C GLU A 264 -30.48 -21.81 19.48
N ILE A 265 -30.11 -20.52 19.40
CA ILE A 265 -30.36 -19.57 20.49
C ILE A 265 -31.86 -19.25 20.59
N MET A 266 -32.57 -19.10 19.46
CA MET A 266 -34.02 -18.92 19.45
C MET A 266 -34.76 -20.11 20.09
N ASP A 267 -34.33 -21.34 19.79
CA ASP A 267 -34.90 -22.56 20.39
C ASP A 267 -34.68 -22.59 21.91
N LEU A 268 -33.49 -22.20 22.38
CA LEU A 268 -33.19 -22.07 23.81
C LEU A 268 -34.07 -21.00 24.48
N MET A 269 -34.28 -19.85 23.83
CA MET A 269 -35.19 -18.81 24.34
C MET A 269 -36.62 -19.34 24.45
N GLN A 270 -37.12 -20.02 23.41
CA GLN A 270 -38.48 -20.58 23.41
C GLN A 270 -38.65 -21.63 24.50
N ALA A 271 -37.66 -22.51 24.71
CA ALA A 271 -37.67 -23.50 25.76
C ALA A 271 -37.70 -22.87 27.16
N SER A 272 -36.91 -21.82 27.40
CA SER A 272 -36.90 -21.09 28.68
C SER A 272 -38.24 -20.41 28.99
N ILE A 273 -38.93 -19.90 27.97
CA ILE A 273 -40.22 -19.24 28.19
C ILE A 273 -41.35 -20.27 28.39
N THR A 274 -41.32 -21.37 27.63
CA THR A 274 -42.36 -22.42 27.69
C THR A 274 -42.31 -23.22 28.99
N SER A 275 -41.11 -23.46 29.53
CA SER A 275 -40.93 -24.30 30.72
C SER A 275 -41.21 -23.58 32.05
N GLY A 276 -41.49 -22.28 32.05
CA GLY A 276 -41.71 -21.49 33.28
C GLY A 276 -40.53 -21.51 34.26
N SER A 277 -39.37 -22.04 33.86
CA SER A 277 -38.26 -22.44 34.74
C SER A 277 -37.34 -21.29 35.17
N TYR A 278 -37.84 -20.06 35.11
CA TYR A 278 -37.23 -18.89 35.75
C TYR A 278 -38.09 -18.48 36.94
N GLU A 279 -38.01 -19.25 38.03
CA GLU A 279 -38.51 -18.83 39.34
C GLU A 279 -37.67 -17.65 39.86
N GLY A 280 -38.31 -16.48 39.91
CA GLY A 280 -37.71 -15.26 40.43
C GLY A 280 -38.78 -14.18 40.62
N GLN A 281 -39.47 -14.26 41.76
CA GLN A 281 -40.49 -13.38 42.34
C GLN A 281 -41.94 -13.46 41.78
N PRO A 282 -42.93 -13.79 42.64
CA PRO A 282 -44.34 -13.79 42.28
C PRO A 282 -44.92 -12.38 42.39
N GLY A 283 -45.41 -11.83 41.27
CA GLY A 283 -46.10 -10.54 41.32
C GLY A 283 -46.20 -9.80 39.99
N ARG A 284 -46.64 -10.47 38.92
CA ARG A 284 -47.24 -9.91 37.68
C ARG A 284 -47.53 -11.08 36.72
N GLY A 285 -48.36 -12.00 37.19
CA GLY A 285 -48.75 -13.20 36.46
C GLY A 285 -49.99 -12.97 35.63
N GLU A 286 -49.95 -12.09 34.64
CA GLU A 286 -50.92 -12.07 33.52
C GLU A 286 -50.17 -11.57 32.27
N GLY A 287 -49.93 -12.44 31.29
CA GLY A 287 -49.55 -12.00 29.92
C GLY A 287 -48.29 -12.58 29.25
N LEU A 288 -47.63 -13.62 29.76
CA LEU A 288 -46.52 -14.28 29.03
C LEU A 288 -46.94 -15.51 28.20
N SER A 289 -48.24 -15.67 27.93
CA SER A 289 -48.79 -16.81 27.16
C SER A 289 -48.64 -16.70 25.63
N SER A 290 -48.09 -15.59 25.12
CA SER A 290 -47.67 -15.49 23.73
C SER A 290 -46.33 -14.76 23.64
N VAL A 291 -45.24 -15.51 23.50
CA VAL A 291 -43.99 -14.97 22.95
C VAL A 291 -44.21 -14.76 21.45
N HIS A 292 -45.04 -13.78 21.14
CA HIS A 292 -44.92 -13.00 19.91
C HIS A 292 -44.27 -11.67 20.27
N GLY A 293 -43.41 -11.64 21.30
CA GLY A 293 -42.38 -10.60 21.39
C GLY A 293 -41.53 -10.72 20.13
N LYS A 294 -41.57 -9.71 19.27
CA LYS A 294 -41.05 -9.68 17.89
C LYS A 294 -39.59 -10.18 17.84
N VAL A 295 -39.36 -11.48 17.71
CA VAL A 295 -38.04 -12.02 17.36
C VAL A 295 -37.92 -11.93 15.84
N ILE A 296 -36.96 -11.15 15.34
CA ILE A 296 -36.77 -10.92 13.91
C ILE A 296 -35.41 -11.46 13.52
N CYS A 297 -35.32 -12.22 12.43
CA CYS A 297 -34.06 -12.65 11.85
C CYS A 297 -34.01 -12.16 10.39
N PRO A 298 -33.62 -10.90 10.14
CA PRO A 298 -33.48 -10.42 8.78
C PRO A 298 -32.40 -11.23 8.04
N ALA A 299 -32.57 -11.39 6.74
CA ALA A 299 -31.64 -12.09 5.85
C ALA A 299 -31.00 -11.08 4.87
N PRO A 300 -30.22 -10.11 5.36
CA PRO A 300 -29.69 -9.04 4.52
C PRO A 300 -28.85 -9.61 3.38
N SER A 301 -29.10 -9.08 2.20
CA SER A 301 -28.48 -9.54 0.98
C SER A 301 -27.14 -8.86 0.71
N SER A 302 -26.93 -7.68 1.31
CA SER A 302 -25.77 -6.82 1.12
C SER A 302 -25.30 -6.18 2.43
N PRO A 303 -24.06 -5.66 2.50
CA PRO A 303 -23.59 -4.88 3.64
C PRO A 303 -24.44 -3.64 3.94
N TYR A 304 -25.00 -2.99 2.91
CA TYR A 304 -25.82 -1.78 3.06
C TYR A 304 -27.14 -2.07 3.76
N GLU A 305 -27.84 -3.14 3.38
CA GLU A 305 -29.04 -3.61 4.09
C GLU A 305 -28.73 -3.95 5.54
N MET A 306 -27.56 -4.54 5.81
CA MET A 306 -27.14 -4.83 7.18
C MET A 306 -26.93 -3.54 7.99
N PHE A 307 -26.40 -2.47 7.38
CA PHE A 307 -26.29 -1.16 8.02
C PHE A 307 -27.67 -0.57 8.35
N GLU A 308 -28.63 -0.68 7.45
CA GLU A 308 -30.01 -0.22 7.65
C GLU A 308 -30.66 -0.95 8.84
N GLU A 309 -30.58 -2.28 8.88
CA GLU A 309 -31.09 -3.08 10.00
C GLU A 309 -30.43 -2.71 11.34
N ILE A 310 -29.11 -2.50 11.33
CA ILE A 310 -28.36 -2.12 12.52
C ILE A 310 -28.71 -0.69 12.97
N SER A 311 -28.96 0.24 12.05
CA SER A 311 -29.28 1.63 12.38
C SER A 311 -30.58 1.77 13.18
N GLY A 312 -31.50 0.81 13.03
CA GLY A 312 -32.76 0.76 13.78
C GLY A 312 -32.63 0.15 15.19
N LEU A 313 -31.43 -0.20 15.65
CA LEU A 313 -31.22 -0.83 16.96
C LEU A 313 -30.96 0.19 18.07
N ASP A 314 -31.30 -0.19 19.29
CA ASP A 314 -30.97 0.54 20.51
C ASP A 314 -29.75 -0.01 21.23
N LEU A 315 -29.43 -1.28 20.99
CA LEU A 315 -28.33 -2.01 21.59
C LEU A 315 -27.86 -3.12 20.65
N MET A 316 -26.55 -3.35 20.59
CA MET A 316 -25.95 -4.48 19.88
C MET A 316 -25.20 -5.40 20.86
N ILE A 317 -25.67 -6.63 21.02
CA ILE A 317 -24.94 -7.72 21.68
C ILE A 317 -24.23 -8.54 20.61
N GLY A 318 -22.92 -8.32 20.45
CA GLY A 318 -22.18 -8.84 19.31
C GLY A 318 -21.01 -9.72 19.72
N MET A 319 -20.93 -10.92 19.12
CA MET A 319 -19.68 -11.67 19.01
C MET A 319 -18.92 -11.27 17.75
N ARG A 320 -19.62 -11.08 16.63
CA ARG A 320 -19.01 -10.76 15.33
C ARG A 320 -18.36 -9.36 15.33
N LEU A 321 -17.06 -9.30 15.03
CA LEU A 321 -16.30 -8.04 14.96
C LEU A 321 -16.97 -6.98 14.06
N HIS A 322 -17.34 -7.36 12.83
CA HIS A 322 -17.96 -6.41 11.90
C HIS A 322 -19.37 -5.98 12.34
N ALA A 323 -20.11 -6.81 13.09
CA ALA A 323 -21.39 -6.39 13.69
C ALA A 323 -21.18 -5.25 14.69
N LEU A 324 -20.15 -5.35 15.52
CA LEU A 324 -19.78 -4.31 16.49
C LEU A 324 -19.27 -3.04 15.81
N ILE A 325 -18.44 -3.16 14.75
CA ILE A 325 -17.95 -2.01 13.98
C ILE A 325 -19.12 -1.28 13.30
N MET A 326 -20.01 -2.01 12.61
CA MET A 326 -21.17 -1.42 11.95
C MET A 326 -22.10 -0.72 12.95
N ALA A 327 -22.39 -1.37 14.08
CA ALA A 327 -23.17 -0.78 15.17
C ALA A 327 -22.52 0.49 15.71
N ALA A 328 -21.19 0.50 15.91
CA ALA A 328 -20.46 1.69 16.33
C ALA A 328 -20.54 2.84 15.30
N CYS A 329 -20.57 2.53 14.01
CA CYS A 329 -20.74 3.52 12.94
C CYS A 329 -22.15 4.12 12.94
N CYS A 330 -23.17 3.33 13.28
CA CYS A 330 -24.54 3.81 13.45
C CYS A 330 -24.78 4.52 14.80
N GLY A 331 -23.77 4.62 15.67
CA GLY A 331 -23.93 5.17 17.02
C GLY A 331 -24.74 4.27 17.96
N VAL A 332 -24.90 2.98 17.62
CA VAL A 332 -25.62 1.99 18.42
C VAL A 332 -24.70 1.50 19.54
N PRO A 333 -25.08 1.66 20.82
CA PRO A 333 -24.30 1.17 21.94
C PRO A 333 -24.03 -0.34 21.89
N LEU A 334 -22.89 -0.75 22.44
CA LEU A 334 -22.35 -2.10 22.27
C LEU A 334 -22.28 -2.88 23.59
N VAL A 335 -22.54 -4.18 23.48
CA VAL A 335 -22.27 -5.20 24.51
C VAL A 335 -21.41 -6.30 23.83
N PRO A 336 -20.08 -6.10 23.75
CA PRO A 336 -19.20 -7.09 23.14
C PRO A 336 -19.12 -8.37 23.96
N VAL A 337 -19.23 -9.52 23.29
CA VAL A 337 -18.93 -10.85 23.85
C VAL A 337 -17.68 -11.39 23.16
N SER A 338 -16.58 -11.46 23.90
CA SER A 338 -15.26 -11.70 23.31
C SER A 338 -14.98 -13.17 23.08
N TYR A 339 -14.57 -13.51 21.85
CA TYR A 339 -14.16 -14.86 21.46
C TYR A 339 -12.74 -14.89 20.90
N ASP A 340 -12.21 -13.72 20.53
CA ASP A 340 -10.96 -13.52 19.80
C ASP A 340 -10.35 -12.18 20.24
N PRO A 341 -9.01 -12.08 20.37
CA PRO A 341 -8.32 -10.85 20.75
C PRO A 341 -8.73 -9.61 19.95
N LYS A 342 -9.19 -9.78 18.70
CA LYS A 342 -9.67 -8.69 17.84
C LYS A 342 -10.91 -7.98 18.40
N VAL A 343 -11.81 -8.72 19.07
CA VAL A 343 -12.99 -8.12 19.73
C VAL A 343 -12.55 -7.30 20.95
N ASP A 344 -11.55 -7.78 21.69
CA ASP A 344 -10.98 -7.06 22.83
C ASP A 344 -10.25 -5.78 22.38
N ALA A 345 -9.49 -5.86 21.28
CA ALA A 345 -8.81 -4.71 20.70
C ALA A 345 -9.81 -3.63 20.26
N LEU A 346 -10.91 -4.03 19.60
CA LEU A 346 -11.99 -3.12 19.24
C LEU A 346 -12.62 -2.46 20.48
N ALA A 347 -12.93 -3.26 21.50
CA ALA A 347 -13.54 -2.76 22.73
C ALA A 347 -12.65 -1.70 23.41
N ARG A 348 -11.32 -1.93 23.47
CA ARG A 348 -10.35 -0.93 23.95
C ARG A 348 -10.32 0.33 23.11
N ARG A 349 -10.33 0.21 21.78
CA ARG A 349 -10.28 1.38 20.87
C ARG A 349 -11.52 2.25 20.95
N LEU A 350 -12.69 1.63 21.16
CA LEU A 350 -13.97 2.33 21.33
C LEU A 350 -14.26 2.74 22.78
N ASP A 351 -13.38 2.38 23.73
CA ASP A 351 -13.56 2.60 25.18
C ASP A 351 -14.89 2.02 25.72
N VAL A 352 -15.23 0.82 25.25
CA VAL A 352 -16.45 0.09 25.68
C VAL A 352 -16.10 -1.12 26.54
N ARG A 353 -16.90 -1.35 27.58
CA ARG A 353 -16.76 -2.56 28.41
C ARG A 353 -17.33 -3.77 27.68
N LYS A 354 -16.61 -4.90 27.73
CA LYS A 354 -17.12 -6.20 27.27
C LYS A 354 -17.92 -6.89 28.37
N ALA A 355 -18.89 -7.72 27.99
CA ALA A 355 -19.68 -8.53 28.92
C ALA A 355 -18.89 -9.73 29.48
N GLY A 356 -17.95 -10.27 28.70
CA GLY A 356 -17.14 -11.42 29.10
C GLY A 356 -16.52 -12.13 27.91
N ASN A 357 -15.88 -13.26 28.18
CA ASN A 357 -15.34 -14.14 27.15
C ASN A 357 -16.28 -15.33 26.93
N VAL A 358 -16.36 -15.86 25.71
CA VAL A 358 -17.26 -16.98 25.34
C VAL A 358 -17.15 -18.21 26.27
N GLY A 359 -15.98 -18.46 26.86
CA GLY A 359 -15.77 -19.57 27.80
C GLY A 359 -16.32 -19.35 29.21
N THR A 360 -16.56 -18.10 29.63
CA THR A 360 -16.89 -17.75 31.01
C THR A 360 -18.05 -16.76 31.14
N VAL A 361 -18.63 -16.33 30.03
CA VAL A 361 -19.70 -15.32 30.02
C VAL A 361 -20.99 -15.90 30.62
N THR A 362 -21.61 -15.14 31.51
CA THR A 362 -22.87 -15.50 32.18
C THR A 362 -24.02 -14.64 31.67
N ALA A 363 -25.25 -15.13 31.83
CA ALA A 363 -26.45 -14.38 31.50
C ALA A 363 -26.53 -13.06 32.30
N ASP A 364 -26.15 -13.10 33.58
CA ASP A 364 -26.13 -11.93 34.46
C ASP A 364 -25.19 -10.84 33.94
N ALA A 365 -23.97 -11.21 33.52
CA ALA A 365 -23.01 -10.24 33.02
C ALA A 365 -23.49 -9.54 31.74
N ILE A 366 -24.11 -10.29 30.82
CA ILE A 366 -24.70 -9.72 29.59
C ILE A 366 -25.89 -8.81 29.95
N TYR A 367 -26.81 -9.30 30.79
CA TYR A 367 -28.01 -8.57 31.18
C TYR A 367 -27.69 -7.27 31.92
N GLU A 368 -26.79 -7.31 32.91
CA GLU A 368 -26.38 -6.15 33.69
C GLU A 368 -25.79 -5.05 32.81
N LEU A 369 -24.89 -5.44 31.90
CA LEU A 369 -24.27 -4.48 30.99
C LEU A 369 -25.28 -3.92 30.00
N ALA A 370 -26.12 -4.78 29.40
CA ALA A 370 -27.18 -4.37 28.49
C ALA A 370 -28.19 -3.41 29.15
N SER A 371 -28.64 -3.73 30.36
CA SER A 371 -29.60 -2.91 31.12
C SER A 371 -29.05 -1.53 31.44
N ARG A 372 -27.77 -1.45 31.87
CA ARG A 372 -27.11 -0.16 32.11
C ARG A 372 -27.02 0.69 30.85
N VAL A 373 -26.67 0.06 29.74
CA VAL A 373 -26.56 0.74 28.45
C VAL A 373 -27.92 1.26 27.97
N LEU A 374 -28.98 0.44 28.08
CA LEU A 374 -30.36 0.85 27.75
C LEU A 374 -30.88 1.95 28.68
N ALA A 375 -30.46 1.97 29.94
CA ALA A 375 -30.80 3.02 30.92
C ALA A 375 -30.03 4.35 30.71
N GLY A 376 -29.24 4.49 29.63
CA GLY A 376 -28.57 5.73 29.26
C GLY A 376 -27.07 5.80 29.62
N ALA A 377 -26.49 4.76 30.24
CA ALA A 377 -25.06 4.73 30.55
C ALA A 377 -24.16 4.40 29.33
N GLY A 378 -24.74 4.31 28.12
CA GLY A 378 -24.11 3.83 26.89
C GLY A 378 -23.42 4.87 26.00
N GLY A 379 -23.36 6.15 26.40
CA GLY A 379 -22.55 7.19 25.78
C GLY A 379 -22.55 7.23 24.24
N ARG A 380 -23.73 7.33 23.59
CA ARG A 380 -23.85 7.39 22.11
C ARG A 380 -22.95 8.47 21.49
N GLU A 381 -22.85 9.63 22.14
CA GLU A 381 -21.97 10.74 21.72
C GLU A 381 -20.49 10.36 21.77
N HIS A 382 -20.06 9.65 22.83
CA HIS A 382 -18.69 9.18 22.96
C HIS A 382 -18.35 8.19 21.83
N LEU A 383 -19.25 7.24 21.57
CA LEU A 383 -19.09 6.25 20.50
C LEU A 383 -19.02 6.92 19.12
N ALA A 384 -19.89 7.91 18.86
CA ALA A 384 -19.88 8.67 17.61
C ALA A 384 -18.56 9.42 17.40
N SER A 385 -18.04 10.10 18.44
CA SER A 385 -16.76 10.82 18.40
C SER A 385 -15.58 9.89 18.10
N LYS A 386 -15.51 8.74 18.79
CA LYS A 386 -14.47 7.72 18.55
C LYS A 386 -14.55 7.14 17.14
N THR A 387 -15.75 6.80 16.67
CA THR A 387 -15.95 6.25 15.33
C THR A 387 -15.58 7.27 14.25
N GLN A 388 -15.86 8.56 14.42
CA GLN A 388 -15.45 9.61 13.46
C GLN A 388 -13.93 9.67 13.29
N SER A 389 -13.18 9.61 14.40
CA SER A 389 -11.71 9.56 14.37
C SER A 389 -11.19 8.31 13.64
N LEU A 390 -11.79 7.15 13.90
CA LEU A 390 -11.46 5.90 13.22
C LEU A 390 -11.83 5.94 11.73
N ALA A 391 -12.92 6.59 11.34
CA ALA A 391 -13.31 6.77 9.94
C ALA A 391 -12.26 7.58 9.16
N LEU A 392 -11.72 8.65 9.74
CA LEU A 392 -10.62 9.42 9.15
C LEU A 392 -9.36 8.57 9.00
N LEU A 393 -9.02 7.76 10.00
CA LEU A 393 -7.89 6.84 9.93
C LEU A 393 -8.08 5.73 8.89
N ALA A 394 -9.30 5.25 8.69
CA ALA A 394 -9.62 4.25 7.67
C ALA A 394 -9.37 4.79 6.25
N ARG A 395 -9.78 6.04 5.98
CA ARG A 395 -9.58 6.71 4.67
C ARG A 395 -8.12 6.89 4.30
N LYS A 396 -7.21 7.08 5.27
CA LYS A 396 -5.76 7.21 5.03
C LYS A 396 -5.18 6.04 4.23
N SER A 397 -5.72 4.83 4.38
CA SER A 397 -5.26 3.67 3.59
C SER A 397 -5.46 3.88 2.09
N ALA A 398 -6.57 4.49 1.68
CA ALA A 398 -6.83 4.82 0.27
C ALA A 398 -5.96 5.99 -0.22
N GLU A 399 -5.70 6.99 0.62
CA GLU A 399 -4.77 8.09 0.29
C GLU A 399 -3.35 7.56 0.05
N ILE A 400 -2.88 6.63 0.90
CA ILE A 400 -1.58 5.97 0.72
C ILE A 400 -1.59 5.13 -0.56
N ALA A 401 -2.68 4.41 -0.85
CA ALA A 401 -2.82 3.68 -2.12
C ALA A 401 -2.72 4.63 -3.33
N ALA A 402 -3.35 5.81 -3.25
CA ALA A 402 -3.25 6.84 -4.29
C ALA A 402 -1.82 7.35 -4.49
N GLN A 403 -1.08 7.54 -3.39
CA GLN A 403 0.34 7.88 -3.45
C GLN A 403 1.18 6.77 -4.07
N VAL A 404 0.89 5.50 -3.77
CA VAL A 404 1.59 4.35 -4.36
C VAL A 404 1.33 4.27 -5.87
N VAL A 405 0.08 4.49 -6.32
CA VAL A 405 -0.25 4.56 -7.76
C VAL A 405 0.42 5.76 -8.44
N GLY A 406 0.51 6.90 -7.73
CA GLY A 406 1.17 8.12 -8.24
C GLY A 406 2.70 8.02 -8.31
N ARG A 407 3.31 7.07 -7.58
CA ARG A 407 4.73 6.73 -7.70
C ARG A 407 4.92 5.81 -8.89
N GLU A 408 5.00 6.35 -10.10
CA GLU A 408 5.50 5.58 -11.24
C GLU A 408 6.95 5.15 -10.94
N ARG A 409 7.15 3.89 -10.51
CA ARG A 409 8.49 3.30 -10.54
C ARG A 409 8.90 3.19 -12.01
N PRO A 410 10.07 3.72 -12.41
CA PRO A 410 10.57 3.47 -13.73
C PRO A 410 10.64 1.99 -14.01
N THR A 411 10.15 1.56 -15.18
CA THR A 411 10.33 0.17 -15.60
C THR A 411 11.82 -0.10 -15.77
N ARG A 412 12.39 -0.99 -14.98
CA ARG A 412 13.81 -1.35 -15.06
C ARG A 412 14.00 -2.40 -16.15
N VAL A 413 14.64 -2.00 -17.25
CA VAL A 413 14.98 -2.86 -18.40
C VAL A 413 16.37 -3.45 -18.24
N ASP A 414 16.56 -4.68 -18.71
CA ASP A 414 17.88 -5.32 -18.72
C ASP A 414 18.66 -4.91 -19.98
N ALA A 415 19.66 -4.05 -19.79
CA ALA A 415 20.67 -3.72 -20.78
C ALA A 415 21.84 -4.70 -20.66
N LEU A 416 21.66 -5.91 -21.19
CA LEU A 416 22.74 -6.90 -21.31
C LEU A 416 23.33 -7.32 -19.93
N GLY A 417 22.46 -7.57 -18.96
CA GLY A 417 22.83 -7.92 -17.57
C GLY A 417 22.96 -6.73 -16.62
N LEU A 418 22.72 -5.51 -17.11
CA LEU A 418 22.69 -4.26 -16.34
C LEU A 418 21.26 -3.73 -16.21
N PRO A 419 20.78 -3.45 -14.99
CA PRO A 419 19.49 -2.81 -14.82
C PRO A 419 19.57 -1.34 -15.23
N VAL A 420 18.81 -0.93 -16.23
CA VAL A 420 18.64 0.48 -16.64
C VAL A 420 17.19 0.87 -16.43
N ASP A 421 16.94 1.97 -15.75
CA ASP A 421 15.60 2.48 -15.50
C ASP A 421 15.11 3.24 -16.75
N ALA A 422 13.95 2.84 -17.30
CA ALA A 422 13.33 3.44 -18.47
C ALA A 422 12.65 4.76 -18.10
N VAL A 423 13.46 5.83 -18.04
CA VAL A 423 13.03 7.19 -17.69
C VAL A 423 13.36 8.19 -18.79
N ASP A 424 12.56 9.26 -18.86
CA ASP A 424 12.93 10.51 -19.52
C ASP A 424 13.62 11.47 -18.52
N MET A 425 14.10 12.62 -18.99
CA MET A 425 14.81 13.60 -18.17
C MET A 425 13.95 14.15 -17.03
N ALA A 426 12.67 14.40 -17.28
CA ALA A 426 11.74 14.94 -16.29
C ALA A 426 11.52 13.94 -15.14
N ARG A 427 11.23 12.69 -15.49
CA ARG A 427 11.05 11.59 -14.53
C ARG A 427 12.31 11.27 -13.76
N ALA A 428 13.48 11.31 -14.41
CA ALA A 428 14.76 11.15 -13.73
C ALA A 428 14.97 12.26 -12.68
N THR A 429 14.62 13.50 -13.03
CA THR A 429 14.73 14.67 -12.13
C THR A 429 13.78 14.57 -10.94
N ASP A 430 12.51 14.22 -11.18
CA ASP A 430 11.53 13.99 -10.12
C ASP A 430 11.96 12.84 -9.20
N ARG A 431 12.52 11.77 -9.77
CA ARG A 431 13.04 10.65 -8.98
C ARG A 431 14.20 11.08 -8.09
N VAL A 432 15.10 11.93 -8.58
CA VAL A 432 16.17 12.52 -7.77
C VAL A 432 15.59 13.36 -6.63
N ARG A 433 14.53 14.16 -6.87
CA ARG A 433 13.83 14.91 -5.81
C ARG A 433 13.34 14.00 -4.70
N GLU A 434 12.64 12.92 -5.06
CA GLU A 434 12.12 11.95 -4.10
C GLU A 434 13.24 11.31 -3.27
N LEU A 435 14.33 10.89 -3.92
CA LEU A 435 15.48 10.29 -3.27
C LEU A 435 16.19 11.26 -2.33
N ALA A 436 16.28 12.54 -2.70
CA ALA A 436 16.85 13.58 -1.85
C ALA A 436 16.02 13.83 -0.58
N MET A 437 14.69 13.77 -0.67
CA MET A 437 13.77 14.01 0.46
C MET A 437 13.57 12.78 1.36
N ARG A 438 13.89 11.58 0.87
CA ARG A 438 13.77 10.33 1.63
C ARG A 438 14.82 10.25 2.75
N LYS A 439 14.48 9.58 3.87
CA LYS A 439 15.46 9.17 4.90
C LYS A 439 16.45 8.13 4.35
N GLY A 440 17.72 8.26 4.74
CA GLY A 440 18.82 7.40 4.29
C GLY A 440 19.59 7.90 3.07
N VAL A 441 20.48 7.05 2.56
CA VAL A 441 21.39 7.35 1.45
C VAL A 441 20.93 6.63 0.18
N ALA A 442 20.82 7.37 -0.92
CA ALA A 442 20.49 6.86 -2.24
C ALA A 442 21.61 7.10 -3.24
N GLN A 443 21.78 6.19 -4.20
CA GLN A 443 22.80 6.30 -5.24
C GLN A 443 22.17 6.29 -6.63
N VAL A 444 22.58 7.24 -7.48
CA VAL A 444 22.22 7.34 -8.89
C VAL A 444 23.45 7.05 -9.75
N VAL A 445 23.30 6.14 -10.71
CA VAL A 445 24.37 5.77 -11.65
C VAL A 445 23.94 6.08 -13.07
N THR A 446 24.76 6.85 -13.80
CA THR A 446 24.47 7.19 -15.20
C THR A 446 25.30 6.29 -16.12
N VAL A 447 24.72 5.17 -16.54
CA VAL A 447 25.45 4.11 -17.28
C VAL A 447 25.62 4.51 -18.74
N ASN A 448 26.87 4.46 -19.19
CA ASN A 448 27.25 4.55 -20.60
C ASN A 448 27.96 3.26 -21.05
N ALA A 449 28.30 3.19 -22.34
CA ALA A 449 28.91 2.00 -22.94
C ALA A 449 30.25 1.60 -22.28
N GLU A 450 31.04 2.58 -21.82
CA GLU A 450 32.31 2.34 -21.13
C GLU A 450 32.08 1.65 -19.78
N ILE A 451 31.16 2.18 -18.96
CA ILE A 451 30.77 1.58 -17.68
C ILE A 451 30.21 0.16 -17.90
N ALA A 452 29.38 -0.02 -18.93
CA ALA A 452 28.77 -1.31 -19.23
C ALA A 452 29.79 -2.40 -19.59
N VAL A 453 30.84 -2.04 -20.35
CA VAL A 453 31.95 -2.96 -20.64
C VAL A 453 32.81 -3.20 -19.40
N ALA A 454 33.09 -2.15 -18.62
CA ALA A 454 33.90 -2.26 -17.41
C ALA A 454 33.25 -3.19 -16.37
N SER A 455 31.93 -3.07 -16.15
CA SER A 455 31.20 -3.89 -15.16
C SER A 455 31.23 -5.39 -15.45
N ARG A 456 31.51 -5.81 -16.70
CA ARG A 456 31.67 -7.24 -17.01
C ARG A 456 32.94 -7.85 -16.44
N ARG A 457 33.98 -7.04 -16.27
CA ARG A 457 35.29 -7.48 -15.75
C ARG A 457 35.45 -7.15 -14.28
N ASP A 458 34.49 -6.43 -13.71
CA ASP A 458 34.52 -5.87 -12.38
C ASP A 458 33.22 -6.21 -11.64
N PRO A 459 33.18 -7.37 -10.94
CA PRO A 459 31.98 -7.82 -10.21
C PRO A 459 31.53 -6.83 -9.14
N GLU A 460 32.45 -6.09 -8.54
CA GLU A 460 32.15 -5.05 -7.57
C GLU A 460 31.35 -3.93 -8.23
N LEU A 461 31.81 -3.41 -9.38
CA LEU A 461 31.08 -2.38 -10.12
C LEU A 461 29.69 -2.85 -10.57
N LEU A 462 29.57 -4.09 -11.05
CA LEU A 462 28.27 -4.66 -11.43
C LEU A 462 27.29 -4.69 -10.24
N GLN A 463 27.77 -5.08 -9.06
CA GLN A 463 26.94 -5.12 -7.86
C GLN A 463 26.52 -3.72 -7.41
N VAL A 464 27.39 -2.71 -7.55
CA VAL A 464 27.03 -1.31 -7.30
C VAL A 464 25.92 -0.86 -8.24
N ILE A 465 26.04 -1.13 -9.55
CA ILE A 465 25.01 -0.74 -10.53
C ILE A 465 23.67 -1.42 -10.21
N ARG A 466 23.69 -2.71 -9.84
CA ARG A 466 22.47 -3.47 -9.50
C ARG A 466 21.77 -2.95 -8.25
N SER A 467 22.54 -2.46 -7.28
CA SER A 467 22.01 -1.95 -6.01
C SER A 467 21.67 -0.45 -6.04
N ALA A 468 21.95 0.25 -7.14
CA ALA A 468 21.64 1.67 -7.29
C ALA A 468 20.13 1.93 -7.29
N ASP A 469 19.74 3.06 -6.71
CA ASP A 469 18.36 3.50 -6.51
C ASP A 469 17.73 4.13 -7.78
N LEU A 470 18.58 4.57 -8.72
CA LEU A 470 18.25 4.97 -10.08
C LEU A 470 19.44 4.71 -11.01
N VAL A 471 19.20 4.11 -12.17
CA VAL A 471 20.21 3.85 -13.20
C VAL A 471 19.74 4.45 -14.54
N THR A 472 20.39 5.51 -15.01
CA THR A 472 19.99 6.19 -16.25
C THR A 472 20.84 5.80 -17.46
N ALA A 473 20.28 5.94 -18.66
CA ALA A 473 20.98 5.71 -19.92
C ALA A 473 21.69 6.99 -20.41
N ASP A 474 22.99 7.12 -20.12
CA ASP A 474 23.79 8.34 -20.37
C ASP A 474 24.26 8.49 -21.83
N GLY A 475 24.64 7.37 -22.44
CA GLY A 475 25.28 7.34 -23.75
C GLY A 475 24.38 6.86 -24.89
N ALA A 476 24.56 7.45 -26.08
CA ALA A 476 23.89 6.99 -27.32
C ALA A 476 24.09 5.49 -27.57
N GLY A 477 25.25 4.93 -27.22
CA GLY A 477 25.50 3.49 -27.32
C GLY A 477 24.56 2.64 -26.47
N VAL A 478 24.25 3.04 -25.23
CA VAL A 478 23.35 2.28 -24.34
C VAL A 478 21.91 2.38 -24.81
N VAL A 479 21.49 3.57 -25.24
CA VAL A 479 20.15 3.79 -25.82
C VAL A 479 19.98 2.95 -27.10
N TRP A 480 20.96 3.00 -28.01
CA TRP A 480 20.98 2.16 -29.21
C TRP A 480 20.93 0.68 -28.88
N ALA A 481 21.72 0.21 -27.90
CA ALA A 481 21.73 -1.18 -27.51
C ALA A 481 20.37 -1.65 -27.00
N LEU A 482 19.74 -0.85 -26.14
CA LEU A 482 18.42 -1.14 -25.57
C LEU A 482 17.34 -1.19 -26.66
N ASP A 483 17.35 -0.24 -27.59
CA ASP A 483 16.45 -0.22 -28.74
C ASP A 483 16.66 -1.46 -29.65
N PHE A 484 17.92 -1.72 -30.03
CA PHE A 484 18.30 -2.86 -30.88
C PHE A 484 17.93 -4.23 -30.29
N LEU A 485 17.89 -4.34 -28.95
CA LEU A 485 17.54 -5.57 -28.23
C LEU A 485 16.04 -5.70 -27.91
N GLY A 486 15.21 -4.72 -28.33
CA GLY A 486 13.77 -4.72 -28.14
C GLY A 486 13.32 -4.29 -26.74
N SER A 487 14.09 -3.45 -26.06
CA SER A 487 13.77 -2.89 -24.74
C SER A 487 14.07 -1.39 -24.71
N PRO A 488 13.41 -0.57 -25.55
CA PRO A 488 13.75 0.84 -25.71
C PRO A 488 13.52 1.62 -24.43
N VAL A 489 14.33 2.65 -24.21
CA VAL A 489 14.14 3.65 -23.16
C VAL A 489 13.53 4.93 -23.75
N PRO A 490 12.71 5.67 -23.00
CA PRO A 490 12.01 6.85 -23.52
C PRO A 490 12.96 7.94 -24.02
N GLU A 491 14.07 8.16 -23.32
CA GLU A 491 15.01 9.22 -23.63
C GLU A 491 16.45 8.84 -23.23
N ARG A 492 17.43 9.48 -23.85
CA ARG A 492 18.81 9.51 -23.37
C ARG A 492 18.94 10.51 -22.23
N VAL A 493 19.21 10.02 -21.02
CA VAL A 493 19.39 10.85 -19.83
C VAL A 493 20.87 10.94 -19.48
N ALA A 494 21.54 11.94 -20.06
CA ALA A 494 22.97 12.15 -19.86
C ALA A 494 23.27 12.70 -18.46
N GLY A 495 24.37 12.28 -17.83
CA GLY A 495 24.71 12.67 -16.46
C GLY A 495 24.90 14.18 -16.27
N TYR A 496 25.47 14.86 -17.27
CA TYR A 496 25.59 16.32 -17.26
C TYR A 496 24.24 17.03 -17.43
N ASP A 497 23.36 16.50 -18.30
CA ASP A 497 22.03 17.08 -18.53
C ASP A 497 21.12 16.86 -17.30
N LEU A 498 21.20 15.68 -16.68
CA LEU A 498 20.53 15.38 -15.43
C LEU A 498 21.00 16.31 -14.31
N MET A 499 22.31 16.57 -14.21
CA MET A 499 22.84 17.54 -13.24
C MET A 499 22.21 18.92 -13.44
N LEU A 500 22.17 19.44 -14.68
CA LEU A 500 21.56 20.74 -14.96
C LEU A 500 20.06 20.77 -14.66
N SER A 501 19.33 19.72 -15.07
CA SER A 501 17.89 19.59 -14.84
C SER A 501 17.54 19.56 -13.34
N VAL A 502 18.30 18.79 -12.56
CA VAL A 502 18.16 18.72 -11.10
C VAL A 502 18.48 20.06 -10.45
N LEU A 503 19.57 20.72 -10.86
CA LEU A 503 19.91 22.05 -10.35
C LEU A 503 18.78 23.04 -10.61
N GLU A 504 18.32 23.14 -11.85
CA GLU A 504 17.22 24.05 -12.23
C GLU A 504 15.95 23.81 -11.41
N ALA A 505 15.55 22.54 -11.27
CA ALA A 505 14.37 22.17 -10.49
C ALA A 505 14.55 22.40 -8.97
N SER A 506 15.77 22.24 -8.45
CA SER A 506 16.06 22.33 -7.01
C SER A 506 15.89 23.72 -6.40
N ARG A 507 15.82 24.78 -7.21
CA ARG A 507 15.62 26.17 -6.77
C ARG A 507 14.39 26.34 -5.85
N GLY A 508 13.34 25.53 -6.05
CA GLY A 508 12.11 25.55 -5.26
C GLY A 508 12.03 24.50 -4.15
N TRP A 509 13.02 23.60 -4.02
CA TRP A 509 12.93 22.48 -3.08
C TRP A 509 13.40 22.83 -1.67
N GLY A 510 14.14 23.94 -1.52
CA GLY A 510 14.73 24.33 -0.24
C GLY A 510 15.87 23.42 0.24
N ILE A 511 16.41 22.57 -0.64
CA ILE A 511 17.45 21.57 -0.34
C ILE A 511 18.82 22.10 -0.78
N GLY A 512 19.86 21.86 0.04
CA GLY A 512 21.24 22.20 -0.28
C GLY A 512 21.91 21.22 -1.25
N VAL A 513 22.72 21.76 -2.16
CA VAL A 513 23.50 21.02 -3.17
C VAL A 513 25.00 21.08 -2.86
N TYR A 514 25.69 19.96 -3.05
CA TYR A 514 27.14 19.85 -2.86
C TYR A 514 27.82 19.35 -4.15
N LEU A 515 28.96 19.97 -4.52
CA LEU A 515 29.78 19.56 -5.66
C LEU A 515 31.09 18.91 -5.16
N LEU A 516 31.27 17.62 -5.40
CA LEU A 516 32.47 16.87 -5.00
C LEU A 516 33.18 16.32 -6.24
N GLY A 517 34.44 16.69 -6.47
CA GLY A 517 35.28 16.07 -7.49
C GLY A 517 36.07 17.06 -8.34
N ALA A 518 36.61 16.57 -9.47
CA ALA A 518 37.52 17.30 -10.35
C ALA A 518 38.82 17.81 -9.67
N ALA A 519 39.64 18.57 -10.41
CA ALA A 519 40.89 19.14 -9.89
C ALA A 519 40.62 20.28 -8.89
N PRO A 520 41.58 20.61 -7.99
CA PRO A 520 41.47 21.76 -7.11
C PRO A 520 41.07 23.04 -7.86
N GLY A 521 40.06 23.77 -7.35
CA GLY A 521 39.52 24.99 -7.96
C GLY A 521 38.43 24.76 -9.02
N VAL A 522 38.27 23.54 -9.54
CA VAL A 522 37.27 23.26 -10.60
C VAL A 522 35.84 23.23 -10.05
N ALA A 523 35.65 22.65 -8.86
CA ALA A 523 34.33 22.58 -8.23
C ALA A 523 33.84 23.98 -7.81
N GLU A 524 34.74 24.83 -7.33
CA GLU A 524 34.49 26.22 -6.97
C GLU A 524 34.10 27.04 -8.20
N ALA A 525 34.89 26.96 -9.28
CA ALA A 525 34.58 27.62 -10.55
C ALA A 525 33.26 27.13 -11.17
N ALA A 526 32.94 25.84 -11.03
CA ALA A 526 31.65 25.30 -11.46
C ALA A 526 30.50 25.88 -10.63
N LYS A 527 30.65 25.98 -9.30
CA LYS A 527 29.65 26.61 -8.42
C LYS A 527 29.37 28.04 -8.86
N GLU A 528 30.40 28.88 -9.02
CA GLU A 528 30.24 30.29 -9.39
C GLU A 528 29.43 30.46 -10.70
N ARG A 529 29.76 29.66 -11.73
CA ARG A 529 29.05 29.71 -13.02
C ARG A 529 27.63 29.19 -12.93
N LEU A 530 27.39 28.15 -12.12
CA LEU A 530 26.06 27.58 -11.93
C LEU A 530 25.17 28.51 -11.09
N GLU A 531 25.72 29.20 -10.09
CA GLU A 531 25.01 30.25 -9.34
C GLU A 531 24.59 31.40 -10.24
N ALA A 532 25.50 31.87 -11.11
CA ALA A 532 25.20 32.91 -12.09
C ALA A 532 24.11 32.46 -13.09
N ARG A 533 24.14 31.19 -13.52
CA ARG A 533 23.16 30.64 -14.46
C ARG A 533 21.79 30.38 -13.82
N PHE A 534 21.76 30.00 -12.54
CA PHE A 534 20.54 29.63 -11.82
C PHE A 534 20.43 30.39 -10.49
N PRO A 535 20.01 31.67 -10.52
CA PRO A 535 19.88 32.48 -9.30
C PRO A 535 18.94 31.84 -8.27
N GLY A 536 19.34 31.83 -7.00
CA GLY A 536 18.57 31.25 -5.89
C GLY A 536 18.86 29.78 -5.59
N LEU A 537 19.84 29.16 -6.28
CA LEU A 537 20.37 27.85 -5.88
C LEU A 537 21.02 27.91 -4.50
N LYS A 538 20.76 26.90 -3.66
CA LYS A 538 21.39 26.75 -2.35
C LYS A 538 22.59 25.82 -2.47
N PHE A 539 23.77 26.36 -2.73
CA PHE A 539 25.01 25.59 -2.63
C PHE A 539 25.43 25.49 -1.16
N ALA A 540 25.55 24.25 -0.69
CA ALA A 540 25.91 23.89 0.67
C ALA A 540 27.40 23.57 0.83
N GLY A 541 28.13 23.35 -0.27
CA GLY A 541 29.59 23.20 -0.25
C GLY A 541 30.19 22.70 -1.57
N THR A 542 31.52 22.78 -1.65
CA THR A 542 32.34 22.22 -2.73
C THR A 542 33.57 21.54 -2.16
N HIS A 543 34.10 20.53 -2.86
CA HIS A 543 35.39 19.94 -2.56
C HIS A 543 36.01 19.28 -3.80
N HIS A 544 37.33 19.33 -3.96
CA HIS A 544 38.03 18.68 -5.07
C HIS A 544 38.07 17.15 -4.93
N GLY A 545 38.40 16.44 -6.02
CA GLY A 545 38.41 14.96 -6.08
C GLY A 545 39.75 14.27 -5.77
N TYR A 546 40.83 15.04 -5.62
CA TYR A 546 42.21 14.51 -5.47
C TYR A 546 42.62 14.20 -4.01
N PHE A 547 41.67 13.88 -3.13
CA PHE A 547 41.91 13.61 -1.70
C PHE A 547 42.41 12.19 -1.40
N PHE A 548 42.51 11.31 -2.40
CA PHE A 548 42.99 9.93 -2.20
C PHE A 548 44.50 9.85 -1.94
N ASN A 549 45.24 10.91 -2.26
CA ASN A 549 46.70 10.94 -2.12
C ASN A 549 47.15 11.48 -0.76
N ASP A 550 46.25 12.13 -0.01
CA ASP A 550 46.55 12.73 1.29
C ASP A 550 46.11 11.84 2.45
N PRO A 551 47.00 11.51 3.40
CA PRO A 551 46.63 10.81 4.62
C PRO A 551 45.61 11.63 5.42
N GLY A 552 44.34 11.20 5.41
CA GLY A 552 43.24 11.89 6.09
C GLY A 552 42.28 12.63 5.16
N GLY A 553 42.61 12.82 3.88
CA GLY A 553 41.76 13.57 2.94
C GLY A 553 40.35 12.97 2.75
N GLU A 554 40.21 11.63 2.76
CA GLU A 554 38.88 10.99 2.70
C GLU A 554 38.03 11.32 3.94
N LYS A 555 38.66 11.46 5.11
CA LYS A 555 37.96 11.85 6.34
C LYS A 555 37.50 13.31 6.28
N GLU A 556 38.37 14.21 5.83
CA GLU A 556 38.03 15.64 5.66
C GLU A 556 36.85 15.84 4.71
N VAL A 557 36.83 15.11 3.59
CA VAL A 557 35.68 15.12 2.67
C VAL A 557 34.40 14.66 3.37
N LEU A 558 34.45 13.54 4.11
CA LEU A 558 33.28 13.03 4.82
C LEU A 558 32.76 14.02 5.87
N ASP A 559 33.66 14.66 6.62
CA ASP A 559 33.31 15.65 7.63
C ASP A 559 32.72 16.94 6.99
N SER A 560 33.26 17.35 5.84
CA SER A 560 32.70 18.45 5.04
C SER A 560 31.30 18.13 4.49
N LEU A 561 31.10 16.91 3.97
CA LEU A 561 29.78 16.48 3.49
C LEU A 561 28.75 16.50 4.62
N ARG A 562 29.11 16.02 5.83
CA ARG A 562 28.22 15.96 7.00
C ARG A 562 27.85 17.34 7.54
N SER A 563 28.80 18.27 7.58
CA SER A 563 28.58 19.63 8.10
C SER A 563 27.84 20.54 7.12
N SER A 564 27.85 20.21 5.82
CA SER A 564 27.23 21.04 4.77
C SER A 564 25.71 21.20 4.87
N GLY A 565 24.99 20.23 5.44
CA GLY A 565 23.53 20.18 5.39
C GLY A 565 22.94 19.93 3.99
N ALA A 566 23.78 19.59 3.00
CA ALA A 566 23.32 19.21 1.67
C ALA A 566 22.53 17.89 1.71
N ARG A 567 21.63 17.70 0.74
CA ARG A 567 21.01 16.37 0.48
C ARG A 567 21.12 15.94 -0.99
N ILE A 568 21.69 16.78 -1.85
CA ILE A 568 21.99 16.46 -3.25
C ILE A 568 23.50 16.58 -3.43
N PHE A 569 24.15 15.47 -3.78
CA PHE A 569 25.60 15.39 -3.90
C PHE A 569 25.97 14.97 -5.33
N PHE A 570 26.59 15.87 -6.08
CA PHE A 570 27.15 15.56 -7.39
C PHE A 570 28.61 15.12 -7.24
N VAL A 571 28.90 13.89 -7.65
CA VAL A 571 30.21 13.25 -7.45
C VAL A 571 30.92 13.04 -8.79
N ALA A 572 32.03 13.74 -8.98
CA ALA A 572 32.83 13.85 -10.19
C ALA A 572 34.26 13.28 -9.99
N LEU A 573 34.35 12.04 -9.51
CA LEU A 573 35.64 11.33 -9.31
C LEU A 573 36.04 10.48 -10.53
N GLY A 574 35.13 10.38 -11.52
CA GLY A 574 35.29 9.54 -12.69
C GLY A 574 34.87 8.10 -12.45
N ALA A 575 34.30 7.46 -13.46
CA ALA A 575 33.94 6.05 -13.41
C ALA A 575 35.19 5.17 -13.58
N PRO A 576 35.30 4.02 -12.88
CA PRO A 576 34.33 3.45 -11.93
C PRO A 576 34.53 3.91 -10.46
N ARG A 577 35.46 4.85 -10.21
CA ARG A 577 35.86 5.24 -8.85
C ARG A 577 34.72 5.89 -8.08
N GLN A 578 33.95 6.78 -8.72
CA GLN A 578 32.82 7.46 -8.07
C GLN A 578 31.73 6.47 -7.65
N GLU A 579 31.37 5.50 -8.49
CA GLU A 579 30.33 4.51 -8.17
C GLU A 579 30.74 3.67 -6.96
N LYS A 580 31.97 3.15 -6.99
CA LYS A 580 32.52 2.32 -5.90
C LYS A 580 32.71 3.09 -4.61
N TRP A 581 33.20 4.33 -4.69
CA TRP A 581 33.43 5.17 -3.52
C TRP A 581 32.11 5.46 -2.79
N ILE A 582 31.07 5.87 -3.51
CA ILE A 582 29.73 6.12 -2.94
C ILE A 582 29.22 4.84 -2.27
N ALA A 583 29.27 3.70 -2.96
CA ALA A 583 28.76 2.44 -2.44
C ALA A 583 29.51 1.97 -1.18
N ARG A 584 30.84 2.13 -1.16
CA ARG A 584 31.70 1.78 -0.02
C ARG A 584 31.42 2.67 1.19
N MET A 585 31.27 3.99 0.99
CA MET A 585 30.98 4.91 2.09
C MET A 585 29.55 4.72 2.62
N ARG A 586 28.60 4.42 1.72
CA ARG A 586 27.22 4.05 2.06
C ARG A 586 27.18 2.78 2.92
N SER A 587 27.88 1.71 2.54
CA SER A 587 27.84 0.45 3.28
C SER A 587 28.46 0.55 4.67
N ARG A 588 29.40 1.49 4.86
CA ARG A 588 30.00 1.83 6.16
C ARG A 588 29.15 2.79 7.00
N GLY A 589 28.03 3.29 6.47
CA GLY A 589 27.19 4.28 7.16
C GLY A 589 27.87 5.64 7.36
N LEU A 590 28.85 5.99 6.53
CA LEU A 590 29.65 7.20 6.71
C LEU A 590 29.08 8.42 5.97
N LEU A 591 28.25 8.20 4.95
CA LEU A 591 27.63 9.27 4.16
C LEU A 591 26.44 9.90 4.89
N PRO A 592 26.30 11.24 4.90
CA PRO A 592 25.06 11.88 5.31
C PRO A 592 23.90 11.50 4.39
N GLU A 593 22.67 11.60 4.91
CA GLU A 593 21.46 11.32 4.15
C GLU A 593 21.33 12.19 2.91
N GLY A 594 20.81 11.60 1.83
CA GLY A 594 20.64 12.30 0.56
C GLY A 594 20.91 11.42 -0.65
N VAL A 595 20.88 12.06 -1.81
CA VAL A 595 21.09 11.42 -3.11
C VAL A 595 22.47 11.75 -3.65
N TYR A 596 23.23 10.71 -4.01
CA TYR A 596 24.58 10.81 -4.56
C TYR A 596 24.55 10.42 -6.04
N ILE A 597 24.93 11.35 -6.90
CA ILE A 597 24.82 11.23 -8.35
C ILE A 597 26.22 11.24 -8.94
N GLY A 598 26.63 10.11 -9.53
CA GLY A 598 27.88 10.05 -10.28
C GLY A 598 27.75 10.83 -11.58
N VAL A 599 28.55 11.89 -11.76
CA VAL A 599 28.46 12.78 -12.94
C VAL A 599 29.75 12.85 -13.77
N GLY A 600 30.80 12.11 -13.38
CA GLY A 600 32.04 12.02 -14.15
C GLY A 600 32.66 13.40 -14.41
N GLY A 601 33.01 13.70 -15.66
CA GLY A 601 33.62 14.99 -16.06
C GLY A 601 32.64 16.17 -16.18
N ALA A 602 31.44 16.08 -15.59
CA ALA A 602 30.44 17.14 -15.67
C ALA A 602 30.92 18.47 -15.06
N LEU A 603 31.70 18.42 -13.96
CA LEU A 603 32.22 19.61 -13.31
C LEU A 603 33.24 20.36 -14.19
N ASP A 604 34.08 19.65 -14.96
CA ASP A 604 35.02 20.27 -15.90
C ASP A 604 34.29 21.06 -17.00
N VAL A 605 33.10 20.61 -17.40
CA VAL A 605 32.27 21.31 -18.39
C VAL A 605 31.51 22.46 -17.73
N ALA A 606 31.01 22.28 -16.51
CA ALA A 606 30.32 23.33 -15.77
C ALA A 606 31.24 24.50 -15.37
N SER A 607 32.49 24.22 -14.99
CA SER A 607 33.53 25.24 -14.79
C SER A 607 33.99 25.89 -16.09
N GLY A 608 33.60 25.31 -17.23
CA GLY A 608 34.02 25.62 -18.61
C GLY A 608 35.51 25.55 -18.86
N LEU A 609 36.23 24.76 -18.06
CA LEU A 609 37.57 24.27 -18.39
C LEU A 609 37.53 23.43 -19.69
N LYS A 610 36.45 22.65 -19.88
CA LYS A 610 36.21 21.87 -21.10
C LYS A 610 34.98 22.36 -21.85
N LYS A 611 35.09 22.49 -23.17
CA LYS A 611 33.94 22.79 -24.05
C LYS A 611 33.17 21.51 -24.37
N ARG A 612 31.85 21.57 -24.29
CA ARG A 612 30.96 20.47 -24.72
C ARG A 612 30.91 20.38 -26.25
N ALA A 613 30.59 19.20 -26.79
CA ALA A 613 30.38 19.01 -28.22
C ALA A 613 29.27 19.95 -28.75
N PRO A 614 29.33 20.43 -30.00
CA PRO A 614 28.24 21.19 -30.61
C PRO A 614 26.90 20.45 -30.58
N LEU A 615 25.78 21.18 -30.51
CA LEU A 615 24.44 20.58 -30.39
C LEU A 615 24.10 19.60 -31.52
N TRP A 616 24.55 19.86 -32.75
CA TRP A 616 24.32 18.94 -33.86
C TRP A 616 25.03 17.59 -33.66
N MET A 617 26.24 17.58 -33.11
CA MET A 617 26.97 16.34 -32.78
C MET A 617 26.32 15.60 -31.61
N GLN A 618 25.81 16.33 -30.62
CA GLN A 618 25.07 15.72 -29.50
C GLN A 618 23.79 15.03 -29.99
N LYS A 619 23.01 15.70 -30.85
CA LYS A 619 21.79 15.15 -31.45
C LYS A 619 22.09 13.96 -32.36
N ALA A 620 23.22 13.97 -33.07
CA ALA A 620 23.69 12.86 -33.88
C ALA A 620 24.33 11.70 -33.07
N GLY A 621 24.44 11.82 -31.75
CA GLY A 621 25.10 10.81 -30.90
C GLY A 621 26.62 10.73 -31.08
N LEU A 622 27.25 11.73 -31.71
CA LEU A 622 28.69 11.81 -32.01
C LEU A 622 29.51 12.49 -30.90
N GLU A 623 28.93 12.69 -29.72
CA GLU A 623 29.61 13.31 -28.58
C GLU A 623 30.87 12.53 -28.14
N TRP A 624 30.87 11.21 -28.31
CA TRP A 624 32.03 10.36 -28.05
C TRP A 624 33.19 10.65 -29.01
N LEU A 625 32.91 10.94 -30.29
CA LEU A 625 33.90 11.26 -31.31
C LEU A 625 34.52 12.63 -31.06
N TYR A 626 33.70 13.63 -30.73
CA TYR A 626 34.19 14.95 -30.34
C TYR A 626 35.14 14.85 -29.14
N ARG A 627 34.76 14.13 -28.08
CA ARG A 627 35.61 13.95 -26.90
C ARG A 627 36.92 13.23 -27.22
N LEU A 628 36.91 12.26 -28.13
CA LEU A 628 38.12 11.54 -28.58
C LEU A 628 39.11 12.47 -29.28
N VAL A 629 38.60 13.35 -30.16
CA VAL A 629 39.43 14.33 -30.88
C VAL A 629 39.99 15.39 -29.94
N THR A 630 39.19 15.86 -28.97
CA THR A 630 39.61 16.92 -28.03
C THR A 630 40.46 16.43 -26.86
N ASP A 631 40.43 15.13 -26.53
CA ASP A 631 41.14 14.55 -25.39
C ASP A 631 41.75 13.19 -25.79
N PRO A 632 42.92 13.19 -26.47
CA PRO A 632 43.56 11.98 -27.02
C PRO A 632 43.93 10.94 -25.95
N SER A 633 44.06 11.35 -24.68
CA SER A 633 44.29 10.43 -23.55
C SER A 633 43.16 9.40 -23.37
N ARG A 634 42.00 9.62 -23.99
CA ARG A 634 40.82 8.75 -23.94
C ARG A 634 40.80 7.67 -25.03
N ILE A 635 41.76 7.64 -25.95
CA ILE A 635 41.80 6.63 -27.03
C ILE A 635 41.78 5.20 -26.48
N GLY A 636 42.53 4.93 -25.42
CA GLY A 636 42.52 3.61 -24.76
C GLY A 636 41.14 3.22 -24.21
N ARG A 637 40.36 4.19 -23.73
CA ARG A 637 38.98 3.97 -23.26
C ARG A 637 37.99 3.80 -24.41
N ALA A 638 38.21 4.48 -25.54
CA ALA A 638 37.36 4.37 -26.73
C ALA A 638 37.38 2.96 -27.36
N LEU A 639 38.42 2.15 -27.12
CA LEU A 639 38.47 0.73 -27.51
C LEU A 639 37.38 -0.13 -26.84
N SER A 640 36.70 0.38 -25.81
CA SER A 640 35.51 -0.26 -25.25
C SER A 640 34.29 -0.19 -26.18
N LEU A 641 34.20 0.81 -27.06
CA LEU A 641 33.03 1.01 -27.94
C LEU A 641 32.88 -0.11 -28.98
N PRO A 642 33.91 -0.52 -29.75
CA PRO A 642 33.79 -1.66 -30.66
C PRO A 642 33.45 -2.96 -29.94
N ARG A 643 34.02 -3.17 -28.73
CA ARG A 643 33.70 -4.35 -27.89
C ARG A 643 32.24 -4.33 -27.46
N PHE A 644 31.72 -3.17 -27.07
CA PHE A 644 30.33 -2.99 -26.69
C PHE A 644 29.39 -3.28 -27.88
N VAL A 645 29.70 -2.80 -29.08
CA VAL A 645 28.90 -3.08 -30.29
C VAL A 645 28.90 -4.56 -30.64
N LEU A 646 30.07 -5.21 -30.72
CA LEU A 646 30.19 -6.65 -30.99
C LEU A 646 29.41 -7.48 -29.99
N TRP A 647 29.43 -7.06 -28.72
CA TRP A 647 28.71 -7.69 -27.65
C TRP A 647 27.18 -7.58 -27.79
N VAL A 648 26.67 -6.38 -28.07
CA VAL A 648 25.24 -6.13 -28.31
C VAL A 648 24.73 -6.96 -29.49
N VAL A 649 25.51 -6.97 -30.59
CA VAL A 649 25.19 -7.73 -31.80
C VAL A 649 25.17 -9.23 -31.51
N GLY A 650 26.22 -9.76 -30.87
CA GLY A 650 26.28 -11.17 -30.48
C GLY A 650 25.11 -11.60 -29.60
N MET A 651 24.67 -10.74 -28.68
CA MET A 651 23.55 -11.07 -27.80
C MET A 651 22.20 -11.11 -28.53
N ARG A 652 22.01 -10.29 -29.58
CA ARG A 652 20.81 -10.38 -30.44
C ARG A 652 20.76 -11.68 -31.23
N PHE A 653 21.91 -12.17 -31.72
CA PHE A 653 22.00 -13.48 -32.37
C PHE A 653 21.65 -14.62 -31.41
N VAL A 654 22.17 -14.60 -30.18
CA VAL A 654 21.82 -15.60 -29.15
C VAL A 654 20.32 -15.55 -28.81
N ARG A 655 19.74 -14.35 -28.57
CA ARG A 655 18.30 -14.21 -28.29
C ARG A 655 17.44 -14.70 -29.46
N SER A 656 17.85 -14.42 -30.70
CA SER A 656 17.13 -14.85 -31.91
C SER A 656 17.25 -16.35 -32.14
N PHE A 657 18.42 -16.93 -31.87
CA PHE A 657 18.65 -18.38 -31.94
C PHE A 657 17.80 -19.13 -30.92
N PHE A 658 17.76 -18.67 -29.66
CA PHE A 658 16.87 -19.26 -28.65
C PHE A 658 15.39 -19.05 -28.99
N ARG A 659 14.98 -17.87 -29.49
CA ARG A 659 13.59 -17.66 -29.97
C ARG A 659 13.21 -18.61 -31.10
N LEU A 660 14.09 -18.81 -32.09
CA LEU A 660 13.86 -19.77 -33.16
C LEU A 660 13.81 -21.20 -32.62
N PHE A 661 14.72 -21.57 -31.73
CA PHE A 661 14.78 -22.90 -31.13
C PHE A 661 13.52 -23.23 -30.31
N PHE A 662 13.01 -22.27 -29.53
CA PHE A 662 11.74 -22.42 -28.80
C PHE A 662 10.51 -22.39 -29.73
N ASN A 663 10.48 -21.56 -30.78
CA ASN A 663 9.40 -21.60 -31.78
C ASN A 663 9.39 -22.92 -32.58
N VAL A 664 10.56 -23.53 -32.83
CA VAL A 664 10.68 -24.84 -33.48
C VAL A 664 10.23 -25.98 -32.55
N LEU A 665 10.42 -25.83 -31.23
CA LEU A 665 9.87 -26.75 -30.22
C LEU A 665 8.35 -26.62 -30.07
N GLU A 666 7.80 -25.41 -30.10
CA GLU A 666 6.34 -25.18 -30.06
C GLU A 666 5.63 -25.69 -31.33
N THR A 667 6.24 -25.55 -32.51
CA THR A 667 5.66 -26.08 -33.76
C THR A 667 5.72 -27.61 -33.86
N LYS A 668 6.64 -28.28 -33.15
CA LYS A 668 6.66 -29.76 -33.06
C LYS A 668 5.66 -30.32 -32.04
N SER A 669 5.26 -29.56 -31.01
CA SER A 669 4.20 -29.97 -30.09
C SER A 669 2.77 -29.83 -30.65
N CYS A 670 2.56 -29.12 -31.76
CA CYS A 670 1.24 -29.01 -32.41
C CYS A 670 0.92 -30.11 -33.45
N ARG A 671 1.75 -31.16 -33.59
CA ARG A 671 1.45 -32.33 -34.45
C ARG A 671 1.27 -33.65 -33.69
N VAL A 672 1.25 -33.60 -32.36
CA VAL A 672 0.82 -34.72 -31.52
C VAL A 672 0.00 -34.12 -30.38
N LEU A 673 -1.27 -33.86 -30.66
CA LEU A 673 -2.41 -33.90 -29.74
C LEU A 673 -3.70 -33.83 -30.56
#